data_AF-A0A2E7LA16-F1
#
_entry.id   AF-A0A2E7LA16-F1
#
_cell.length_a   1.000
_cell.length_b   1.000
_cell.length_c   1.000
_cell.angle_alpha   90.00
_cell.angle_beta   90.00
_cell.angle_gamma   90.00
#
_symmetry.space_group_name_H-M   'P 1'
#
loop_
_entity.id
_entity.type
_entity.pdbx_description
1 polymer ?
#
loop_
_entity_poly.entity_id
_entity_poly.type
_entity_poly.pdbx_seq_one_letter_code
_entity_poly.pdbx_strand_id
1 'polypeptide(L)'
;MQDRIEQLMRMVLIALIIISSSTCIEGAQNANRTVSSNRFTYLNGHDVCLIGSVFADHIVPHWFGQRLVGDVVLVDLSRVGQRSELVLQAVHDYNLRRDPNTMVRWLPSQATAAIVDVNGDGALDVITRNATRAETHLWSTRDESWAKVGFPVATGAGGVRWGIVEPGGPVTILVRSIGVTGAWQFVDGQWQAADHLTIGLELDGRRLLTGSSGHDRGVQLRDLDGDGCCEVIAGGGQHRGILQWNQQQRRWQAAPFALPDGISVVTDRGEDAGLRFVDVDADGDQDIIFSDALRYAVYLFESMEAGWTTRLLAAERAGPASPEIPPISVRGRTTLAWYDTAAQTVNLPGESARFSLRQALADYRLRHIQESASEGFAAVVSNQGAEDEWYNYEGKVVPNYHLRQTKIDARLVWETPPLQQPDADEQVHLVFLGAIGYRSQPVTKGYGLEIDGQLRLRFDVTEHLTSWQSDNGDTSLLFRPTWKSGEDAAGFFYLSLSGDLVTPGESVRIGIRSLGSGSQRWFALHPVKDVVVRQPDRLGVEVVTTAQRDEPTVYQVGVAAVDVTPDYPIRLRGYSGRVTESTGVVQRLWAKAMMIQSPQRQPALLITLDNCLVPAALRAHVAERLQRRVGLLPDRLSITATHTHNGPILAGMSETLYCHPLPQEHREHIERYTKELIDKLEQVAISAFENSQPAHLGWARGNVAFARNRRTKGGPVDHDLPALVVKDLAGRLRAVYLSYACHCTTLSHNRLSGDWAGYAQESIQRSFPGAIALVSVGCGADANPVRGGGPPDEVAAMHGREIGVEVGRLLQQELRPLKGPLNVMFSTVDLHLAPLPSRAEWERRAQRDADRGGTVGFHARVHLDRLDRGEVIKTKVPLPVQTWKFGNSLAIVFLGGEVVVDYALRLKQELDPQRVWINSYANDVPCYIPSERVLREGGYEGGGAMTFHDWAAPFRPGLEQKIVDEVHYQLTDRYRRYPDVRNRQ
;
A
#
# COMPACT_ATOMS: atom_id res chain seq x y z
N MET A 1 -4.59 -10.93 58.84
CA MET A 1 -3.20 -10.48 58.58
C MET A 1 -2.25 -11.67 58.46
N GLN A 2 -2.43 -12.75 59.24
CA GLN A 2 -1.78 -14.05 58.98
C GLN A 2 -2.24 -14.73 57.67
N ASP A 3 -3.53 -14.64 57.29
CA ASP A 3 -3.99 -15.16 55.98
C ASP A 3 -3.48 -14.39 54.74
N ARG A 4 -3.02 -13.15 54.92
CA ARG A 4 -2.36 -12.38 53.83
C ARG A 4 -0.86 -12.63 53.75
N ILE A 5 -0.26 -13.29 54.74
CA ILE A 5 1.17 -13.62 54.77
C ILE A 5 1.42 -14.99 54.12
N GLU A 6 0.48 -15.93 54.18
CA GLU A 6 0.60 -17.22 53.47
C GLU A 6 0.41 -17.12 51.95
N GLN A 7 -0.35 -16.15 51.44
CA GLN A 7 -0.49 -15.92 50.00
C GLN A 7 0.66 -15.14 49.35
N LEU A 8 1.45 -14.42 50.14
CA LEU A 8 2.58 -13.59 49.67
C LEU A 8 3.93 -14.34 49.65
N MET A 9 3.95 -15.62 50.03
CA MET A 9 5.17 -16.39 50.27
C MET A 9 5.55 -17.42 49.19
N ARG A 10 5.02 -17.35 47.97
CA ARG A 10 5.50 -18.20 46.85
C ARG A 10 5.55 -17.42 45.55
N MET A 11 6.64 -16.71 45.33
CA MET A 11 7.23 -16.44 44.01
C MET A 11 8.63 -15.89 44.26
N VAL A 12 9.57 -16.80 44.47
CA VAL A 12 10.99 -16.46 44.50
C VAL A 12 11.42 -16.34 43.05
N LEU A 13 11.40 -15.13 42.51
CA LEU A 13 12.00 -14.85 41.21
C LEU A 13 13.53 -14.88 41.42
N ILE A 14 14.24 -15.81 40.79
CA ILE A 14 15.71 -15.82 40.76
C ILE A 14 16.12 -15.61 39.31
N ALA A 15 16.88 -14.55 39.06
CA ALA A 15 17.46 -14.28 37.74
C ALA A 15 18.91 -14.77 37.70
N LEU A 16 19.25 -15.53 36.66
CA LEU A 16 20.58 -16.10 36.43
C LEU A 16 21.31 -15.38 35.29
N ILE A 17 22.57 -15.01 35.48
CA ILE A 17 23.45 -14.48 34.42
C ILE A 17 24.72 -15.35 34.37
N ILE A 18 24.99 -15.94 33.20
CA ILE A 18 26.19 -16.77 32.93
C ILE A 18 27.20 -15.94 32.14
N ILE A 19 28.46 -15.89 32.60
CA ILE A 19 29.59 -15.30 31.85
C ILE A 19 30.46 -16.45 31.34
N SER A 20 30.44 -16.75 30.04
CA SER A 20 31.38 -17.73 29.47
C SER A 20 32.74 -17.08 29.23
N SER A 21 33.77 -17.55 29.93
CA SER A 21 35.17 -17.26 29.63
C SER A 21 35.76 -18.35 28.73
N SER A 22 36.31 -17.98 27.57
CA SER A 22 37.55 -18.56 27.01
C SER A 22 37.78 -18.11 25.55
N THR A 23 38.69 -17.17 25.34
CA THR A 23 39.79 -17.29 24.37
C THR A 23 40.84 -16.24 24.72
N CYS A 24 42.09 -16.70 24.78
CA CYS A 24 43.24 -16.00 25.35
C CYS A 24 43.52 -14.64 24.68
N ILE A 25 43.64 -13.59 25.50
CA ILE A 25 44.33 -12.36 25.14
C ILE A 25 45.76 -12.50 25.70
N GLU A 26 46.67 -13.06 24.90
CA GLU A 26 48.07 -12.67 25.00
C GLU A 26 48.29 -11.57 23.96
N GLY A 27 48.71 -10.39 24.43
CA GLY A 27 49.07 -9.25 23.57
C GLY A 27 48.21 -8.00 23.78
N ALA A 28 48.07 -7.53 25.02
CA ALA A 28 47.60 -6.18 25.29
C ALA A 28 48.79 -5.25 25.57
N GLN A 29 49.19 -4.44 24.59
CA GLN A 29 49.58 -3.05 24.84
C GLN A 29 49.08 -2.17 23.69
N ASN A 30 48.22 -1.20 24.05
CA ASN A 30 47.69 -0.09 23.26
C ASN A 30 46.50 -0.35 22.32
N ALA A 31 45.27 -0.24 22.85
CA ALA A 31 44.16 0.47 22.19
C ALA A 31 42.98 0.69 23.17
N ASN A 32 42.24 1.77 22.95
CA ASN A 32 41.22 2.39 23.81
C ASN A 32 40.09 1.47 24.34
N ARG A 33 39.57 1.85 25.51
CA ARG A 33 38.33 1.34 26.15
C ARG A 33 37.20 1.13 25.14
N THR A 34 36.89 -0.13 24.83
CA THR A 34 35.61 -0.54 24.25
C THR A 34 34.69 -0.98 25.38
N VAL A 35 33.52 -0.34 25.46
CA VAL A 35 32.40 -0.68 26.34
C VAL A 35 31.88 -2.07 25.93
N SER A 36 32.03 -3.05 26.82
CA SER A 36 31.38 -4.36 26.67
C SER A 36 29.87 -4.21 26.88
N SER A 37 29.08 -4.38 25.81
CA SER A 37 27.62 -4.42 25.90
C SER A 37 27.18 -5.79 26.41
N ASN A 38 26.69 -5.86 27.64
CA ASN A 38 26.04 -7.05 28.19
C ASN A 38 24.56 -7.05 27.76
N ARG A 39 24.13 -8.12 27.08
CA ARG A 39 22.84 -8.23 26.37
C ARG A 39 21.88 -9.14 27.13
N PHE A 40 20.63 -8.72 27.30
CA PHE A 40 19.50 -9.63 27.52
C PHE A 40 18.85 -9.94 26.18
N THR A 41 18.45 -11.19 25.98
CA THR A 41 18.12 -11.70 24.66
C THR A 41 16.80 -12.50 24.74
N TYR A 42 15.72 -11.96 24.18
CA TYR A 42 14.50 -12.71 23.83
C TYR A 42 14.80 -13.51 22.57
N LEU A 43 14.66 -14.84 22.53
CA LEU A 43 15.35 -15.64 21.49
C LEU A 43 14.56 -16.82 20.94
N ASN A 44 14.02 -16.71 19.73
CA ASN A 44 13.89 -17.87 18.85
C ASN A 44 14.70 -17.61 17.59
N GLY A 45 16.01 -17.87 17.69
CA GLY A 45 17.06 -17.83 16.67
C GLY A 45 17.30 -16.62 15.76
N HIS A 46 16.30 -15.79 15.49
CA HIS A 46 16.42 -14.58 14.69
C HIS A 46 15.71 -13.39 15.33
N ASP A 47 14.77 -13.62 16.25
CA ASP A 47 14.20 -12.57 17.08
C ASP A 47 15.23 -12.17 18.14
N VAL A 48 15.73 -10.94 18.04
CA VAL A 48 16.41 -10.25 19.15
C VAL A 48 15.61 -8.97 19.34
N CYS A 49 14.91 -8.84 20.45
CA CYS A 49 14.44 -7.54 20.93
C CYS A 49 15.37 -7.15 22.08
N LEU A 50 16.15 -6.08 21.91
CA LEU A 50 16.99 -5.55 22.97
C LEU A 50 16.14 -4.70 23.90
N ILE A 51 16.07 -5.11 25.18
CA ILE A 51 15.54 -4.26 26.23
C ILE A 51 16.54 -3.10 26.43
N GLY A 52 16.03 -1.87 26.44
CA GLY A 52 16.84 -0.64 26.42
C GLY A 52 17.86 -0.51 27.56
N SER A 53 18.84 0.38 27.33
CA SER A 53 19.98 0.69 28.22
C SER A 53 19.65 0.93 29.71
N VAL A 54 18.43 1.40 30.02
CA VAL A 54 17.98 1.71 31.39
C VAL A 54 17.99 0.48 32.31
N PHE A 55 17.73 -0.72 31.76
CA PHE A 55 17.68 -1.95 32.54
C PHE A 55 19.06 -2.35 33.11
N ALA A 56 20.13 -2.15 32.33
CA ALA A 56 21.49 -2.52 32.72
C ALA A 56 22.13 -1.50 33.67
N ASP A 57 21.91 -0.20 33.44
CA ASP A 57 22.54 0.88 34.21
C ASP A 57 22.06 0.96 35.67
N HIS A 58 20.89 0.38 35.99
CA HIS A 58 20.36 0.36 37.36
C HIS A 58 20.70 -0.93 38.14
N ILE A 59 20.78 -2.08 37.48
CA ILE A 59 21.01 -3.37 38.14
C ILE A 59 22.50 -3.60 38.42
N VAL A 60 23.39 -3.29 37.47
CA VAL A 60 24.83 -3.61 37.56
C VAL A 60 25.55 -3.01 38.78
N PRO A 61 25.31 -1.74 39.17
CA PRO A 61 26.00 -1.16 40.32
C PRO A 61 25.44 -1.58 41.69
N HIS A 62 24.15 -1.96 41.77
CA HIS A 62 23.44 -2.11 43.04
C HIS A 62 23.25 -3.56 43.50
N TRP A 63 23.36 -4.55 42.60
CA TRP A 63 22.92 -5.94 42.87
C TRP A 63 24.03 -7.00 42.85
N PHE A 64 25.23 -6.68 42.37
CA PHE A 64 26.32 -7.65 42.16
C PHE A 64 27.33 -7.74 43.33
N GLY A 65 26.95 -7.28 44.52
CA GLY A 65 27.75 -7.37 45.73
C GLY A 65 27.66 -8.75 46.40
N GLN A 66 28.70 -9.57 46.22
CA GLN A 66 29.06 -10.74 47.05
C GLN A 66 28.17 -12.00 46.98
N ARG A 67 28.33 -12.83 45.94
CA ARG A 67 28.45 -14.31 46.02
C ARG A 67 28.58 -14.92 44.62
N LEU A 68 29.76 -15.45 44.31
CA LEU A 68 30.01 -16.34 43.18
C LEU A 68 29.91 -17.79 43.66
N VAL A 69 29.17 -18.63 42.94
CA VAL A 69 29.21 -20.11 43.10
C VAL A 69 29.47 -20.70 41.71
N GLY A 70 30.75 -20.93 41.39
CA GLY A 70 31.18 -21.35 40.03
C GLY A 70 31.13 -20.20 39.00
N ASP A 71 30.92 -20.52 37.72
CA ASP A 71 30.83 -19.56 36.60
C ASP A 71 29.45 -18.86 36.50
N VAL A 72 28.65 -18.96 37.57
CA VAL A 72 27.25 -18.57 37.60
C VAL A 72 27.04 -17.57 38.73
N VAL A 73 26.41 -16.43 38.40
CA VAL A 73 26.01 -15.42 39.38
C VAL A 73 24.50 -15.54 39.63
N LEU A 74 24.12 -15.68 40.89
CA LEU A 74 22.74 -15.75 41.36
C LEU A 74 22.32 -14.41 41.95
N VAL A 75 21.18 -13.87 41.49
CA VAL A 75 20.55 -12.68 42.07
C VAL A 75 19.25 -13.09 42.75
N ASP A 76 19.21 -12.94 44.08
CA ASP A 76 18.05 -13.21 44.93
C ASP A 76 17.15 -11.97 45.02
N LEU A 77 16.05 -11.95 44.27
CA LEU A 77 15.07 -10.85 44.25
C LEU A 77 14.18 -10.81 45.49
N SER A 78 14.18 -11.84 46.35
CA SER A 78 13.35 -11.90 47.56
C SER A 78 13.87 -10.99 48.69
N ARG A 79 15.14 -10.56 48.62
CA ARG A 79 15.75 -9.60 49.56
C ARG A 79 15.44 -8.13 49.26
N VAL A 80 14.67 -7.86 48.20
CA VAL A 80 14.21 -6.52 47.79
C VAL A 80 13.03 -6.11 48.69
N GLY A 81 13.31 -5.95 49.97
CA GLY A 81 12.34 -5.42 50.93
C GLY A 81 11.81 -4.06 50.49
N GLN A 82 10.48 -3.92 50.47
CA GLN A 82 9.71 -2.66 50.44
C GLN A 82 9.71 -1.79 49.16
N ARG A 83 10.09 -2.29 47.97
CA ARG A 83 9.93 -1.50 46.73
C ARG A 83 9.15 -2.25 45.66
N SER A 84 7.86 -2.42 45.93
CA SER A 84 6.90 -3.09 45.05
C SER A 84 6.62 -2.34 43.74
N GLU A 85 6.72 -1.01 43.70
CA GLU A 85 6.37 -0.23 42.50
C GLU A 85 7.34 -0.42 41.33
N LEU A 86 8.66 -0.48 41.56
CA LEU A 86 9.64 -0.65 40.46
C LEU A 86 9.55 -2.03 39.79
N VAL A 87 9.24 -3.07 40.57
CA VAL A 87 9.03 -4.42 40.04
C VAL A 87 7.70 -4.51 39.30
N LEU A 88 6.63 -3.89 39.83
CA LEU A 88 5.34 -3.80 39.15
C LEU A 88 5.40 -2.96 37.89
N GLN A 89 6.19 -1.88 37.88
CA GLN A 89 6.40 -1.00 36.73
C GLN A 89 7.22 -1.71 35.64
N ALA A 90 8.29 -2.44 35.98
CA ALA A 90 9.00 -3.26 34.99
C ALA A 90 8.13 -4.42 34.47
N VAL A 91 7.29 -5.01 35.33
CA VAL A 91 6.32 -6.03 34.90
C VAL A 91 5.25 -5.44 33.99
N HIS A 92 4.78 -4.23 34.25
CA HIS A 92 3.76 -3.53 33.47
C HIS A 92 4.32 -2.98 32.15
N ASP A 93 5.47 -2.30 32.19
CA ASP A 93 6.10 -1.65 31.04
C ASP A 93 6.73 -2.66 30.06
N TYR A 94 6.98 -3.90 30.51
CA TYR A 94 7.46 -5.02 29.67
C TYR A 94 6.43 -6.16 29.52
N ASN A 95 5.16 -5.92 29.91
CA ASN A 95 4.00 -6.82 29.80
C ASN A 95 4.21 -8.26 30.31
N LEU A 96 4.78 -8.38 31.51
CA LEU A 96 5.10 -9.65 32.18
C LEU A 96 4.01 -10.06 33.19
N ARG A 97 2.73 -10.16 32.78
CA ARG A 97 1.65 -11.01 33.37
C ARG A 97 0.31 -10.75 32.64
N ARG A 98 -0.53 -11.74 32.31
CA ARG A 98 -1.03 -12.89 33.12
C ARG A 98 -0.66 -14.29 32.57
N ASP A 99 -0.39 -15.16 33.52
CA ASP A 99 0.06 -16.57 33.50
C ASP A 99 -1.06 -17.57 33.08
N PRO A 100 -0.78 -18.74 32.43
CA PRO A 100 -0.21 -19.93 33.10
C PRO A 100 1.07 -20.57 32.48
N ASN A 101 1.69 -19.98 31.45
CA ASN A 101 2.49 -20.77 30.49
C ASN A 101 3.77 -20.06 30.02
N THR A 102 4.50 -19.48 30.98
CA THR A 102 5.72 -18.68 30.73
C THR A 102 6.79 -19.45 29.93
N MET A 103 6.88 -19.22 28.61
CA MET A 103 8.00 -19.74 27.80
C MET A 103 9.12 -18.72 27.63
N VAL A 104 10.27 -19.01 28.24
CA VAL A 104 11.56 -18.39 27.87
C VAL A 104 12.22 -19.26 26.75
N ARG A 105 12.97 -18.64 25.83
CA ARG A 105 13.24 -19.17 24.46
C ARG A 105 14.75 -19.35 24.12
N TRP A 106 15.08 -20.19 23.12
CA TRP A 106 16.44 -20.66 22.72
C TRP A 106 17.10 -19.98 21.47
N LEU A 107 18.45 -19.89 21.46
CA LEU A 107 19.33 -19.49 20.33
C LEU A 107 19.95 -20.69 19.56
N PRO A 108 19.81 -20.80 18.23
CA PRO A 108 20.82 -21.35 17.34
C PRO A 108 21.64 -20.18 16.78
N SER A 109 22.82 -19.88 17.30
CA SER A 109 24.02 -20.32 16.57
C SER A 109 25.33 -20.09 17.33
N GLN A 110 25.30 -19.53 18.56
CA GLN A 110 26.53 -19.27 19.34
C GLN A 110 26.41 -19.40 20.88
N ALA A 111 25.22 -19.63 21.45
CA ALA A 111 25.05 -19.74 22.91
C ALA A 111 24.82 -21.20 23.37
N THR A 112 25.49 -21.60 24.45
CA THR A 112 25.45 -22.95 25.04
C THR A 112 24.31 -23.16 26.04
N ALA A 113 23.35 -22.23 26.15
CA ALA A 113 22.23 -22.35 27.11
C ALA A 113 20.91 -21.71 26.63
N ALA A 114 19.79 -22.24 27.10
CA ALA A 114 18.43 -21.67 27.06
C ALA A 114 17.94 -21.43 28.48
N ILE A 115 17.03 -20.48 28.65
CA ILE A 115 16.27 -20.28 29.90
C ILE A 115 14.81 -20.50 29.53
N VAL A 116 14.03 -21.22 30.33
CA VAL A 116 12.60 -21.54 30.13
C VAL A 116 12.02 -21.99 31.45
N ASP A 117 10.81 -21.54 31.83
CA ASP A 117 10.06 -22.20 32.90
C ASP A 117 9.44 -23.45 32.26
N VAL A 118 10.12 -24.58 32.37
CA VAL A 118 9.75 -25.80 31.65
C VAL A 118 8.72 -26.62 32.43
N ASN A 119 8.65 -26.41 33.76
CA ASN A 119 7.75 -27.14 34.65
C ASN A 119 6.52 -26.32 35.09
N GLY A 120 6.43 -25.04 34.71
CA GLY A 120 5.31 -24.14 35.02
C GLY A 120 5.24 -23.77 36.51
N ASP A 121 6.36 -23.82 37.24
CA ASP A 121 6.39 -23.52 38.68
C ASP A 121 6.60 -22.02 38.99
N GLY A 122 6.71 -21.20 37.95
CA GLY A 122 6.96 -19.77 38.03
C GLY A 122 8.42 -19.40 38.26
N ALA A 123 9.32 -20.38 38.31
CA ALA A 123 10.76 -20.18 38.32
C ALA A 123 11.38 -20.51 36.96
N LEU A 124 12.52 -19.88 36.68
CA LEU A 124 13.23 -20.07 35.42
C LEU A 124 14.20 -21.23 35.52
N ASP A 125 14.04 -22.21 34.63
CA ASP A 125 14.95 -23.33 34.46
C ASP A 125 15.97 -23.05 33.36
N VAL A 126 17.05 -23.83 33.31
CA VAL A 126 18.15 -23.64 32.36
C VAL A 126 18.40 -24.91 31.56
N ILE A 127 18.50 -24.81 30.25
CA ILE A 127 18.89 -25.92 29.39
C ILE A 127 20.27 -25.64 28.84
N THR A 128 21.28 -26.43 29.22
CA THR A 128 22.65 -26.26 28.74
C THR A 128 23.01 -27.27 27.66
N ARG A 129 23.91 -26.90 26.76
CA ARG A 129 24.47 -27.74 25.71
C ARG A 129 25.99 -27.61 25.72
N ASN A 130 26.68 -28.74 25.80
CA ASN A 130 28.11 -28.84 25.51
C ASN A 130 28.36 -29.64 24.22
N ALA A 131 29.62 -29.95 23.91
CA ALA A 131 29.99 -30.69 22.70
C ALA A 131 29.44 -32.14 22.64
N THR A 132 29.00 -32.69 23.77
CA THR A 132 28.67 -34.13 23.90
C THR A 132 27.32 -34.43 24.56
N ARG A 133 26.74 -33.49 25.32
CA ARG A 133 25.44 -33.61 25.99
C ARG A 133 24.64 -32.30 26.05
N ALA A 134 23.32 -32.44 26.09
CA ALA A 134 22.40 -31.38 26.46
C ALA A 134 21.65 -31.80 27.74
N GLU A 135 21.47 -30.86 28.67
CA GLU A 135 20.92 -31.10 30.02
C GLU A 135 19.90 -30.01 30.36
N THR A 136 18.78 -30.39 30.97
CA THR A 136 17.81 -29.49 31.60
C THR A 136 18.12 -29.41 33.10
N HIS A 137 18.33 -28.20 33.60
CA HIS A 137 18.56 -27.89 35.00
C HIS A 137 17.30 -27.22 35.54
N LEU A 138 16.62 -27.86 36.48
CA LEU A 138 15.40 -27.35 37.09
C LEU A 138 15.71 -26.64 38.40
N TRP A 139 15.14 -25.45 38.61
CA TRP A 139 15.33 -24.71 39.86
C TRP A 139 14.21 -24.99 40.86
N SER A 140 14.52 -25.63 41.99
CA SER A 140 13.56 -25.77 43.10
C SER A 140 13.62 -24.54 44.00
N THR A 141 12.58 -23.71 43.97
CA THR A 141 12.42 -22.59 44.93
C THR A 141 12.22 -23.08 46.36
N ARG A 142 11.73 -24.31 46.55
CA ARG A 142 11.51 -24.94 47.87
C ARG A 142 12.82 -25.41 48.50
N ASP A 143 13.67 -26.04 47.71
CA ASP A 143 14.89 -26.70 48.18
C ASP A 143 16.15 -25.87 47.91
N GLU A 144 16.00 -24.69 47.29
CA GLU A 144 17.08 -23.78 46.85
C GLU A 144 18.20 -24.52 46.09
N SER A 145 17.82 -25.47 45.24
CA SER A 145 18.76 -26.38 44.58
C SER A 145 18.38 -26.68 43.13
N TRP A 146 19.39 -27.07 42.36
CA TRP A 146 19.24 -27.47 40.95
C TRP A 146 19.11 -28.98 40.83
N ALA A 147 18.06 -29.44 40.16
CA ALA A 147 17.93 -30.83 39.70
C ALA A 147 18.34 -30.95 38.23
N LYS A 148 18.95 -32.07 37.84
CA LYS A 148 19.38 -32.30 36.45
C LYS A 148 18.57 -33.40 35.79
N VAL A 149 18.11 -33.12 34.58
CA VAL A 149 17.33 -34.02 33.74
C VAL A 149 17.94 -34.07 32.34
N GLY A 150 17.92 -35.26 31.71
CA GLY A 150 18.43 -35.43 30.36
C GLY A 150 17.57 -34.68 29.33
N PHE A 151 18.21 -33.98 28.39
CA PHE A 151 17.50 -33.37 27.27
C PHE A 151 17.30 -34.41 26.15
N PRO A 152 16.09 -34.56 25.58
CA PRO A 152 15.74 -35.68 24.69
C PRO A 152 16.36 -35.61 23.28
N VAL A 153 17.09 -34.54 22.97
CA VAL A 153 17.67 -34.30 21.64
C VAL A 153 19.21 -34.25 21.73
N ALA A 154 19.88 -35.02 20.86
CA ALA A 154 21.34 -35.15 20.85
C ALA A 154 22.06 -33.83 20.51
N THR A 155 23.31 -33.69 20.98
CA THR A 155 24.17 -32.53 20.72
C THR A 155 24.57 -32.44 19.26
N GLY A 156 23.74 -31.77 18.47
CA GLY A 156 23.94 -31.64 17.03
C GLY A 156 22.68 -31.27 16.29
N ALA A 157 21.50 -31.64 16.80
CA ALA A 157 20.24 -31.25 16.18
C ALA A 157 20.06 -29.73 16.28
N GLY A 158 20.12 -29.05 15.14
CA GLY A 158 19.65 -27.68 14.99
C GLY A 158 18.14 -27.65 14.74
N GLY A 159 17.50 -26.50 14.97
CA GLY A 159 16.08 -26.32 14.67
C GLY A 159 15.12 -26.91 15.69
N VAL A 160 15.45 -26.89 16.98
CA VAL A 160 14.49 -27.19 18.05
C VAL A 160 13.55 -26.00 18.24
N ARG A 161 12.24 -26.25 18.20
CA ARG A 161 11.18 -25.26 18.44
C ARG A 161 10.44 -25.58 19.72
N TRP A 162 9.99 -24.54 20.42
CA TRP A 162 9.40 -24.63 21.75
C TRP A 162 8.05 -23.91 21.70
N GLY A 163 7.03 -24.49 22.32
CA GLY A 163 5.67 -23.98 22.33
C GLY A 163 4.85 -24.64 23.44
N ILE A 164 3.73 -24.05 23.81
CA ILE A 164 2.60 -24.83 24.29
C ILE A 164 1.72 -25.10 23.08
N VAL A 165 1.35 -26.35 22.83
CA VAL A 165 0.55 -26.72 21.65
C VAL A 165 -0.90 -27.04 22.04
N GLU A 166 -1.12 -27.42 23.29
CA GLU A 166 -2.42 -27.82 23.81
C GLU A 166 -2.85 -26.85 24.91
N PRO A 167 -4.14 -26.46 25.00
CA PRO A 167 -4.61 -25.47 25.98
C PRO A 167 -4.23 -25.86 27.42
N GLY A 168 -3.48 -24.99 28.10
CA GLY A 168 -2.97 -25.24 29.46
C GLY A 168 -2.03 -26.46 29.57
N GLY A 169 -1.50 -26.94 28.44
CA GLY A 169 -0.63 -28.10 28.35
C GLY A 169 0.83 -27.82 28.68
N PRO A 170 1.65 -28.86 28.81
CA PRO A 170 3.06 -28.75 29.16
C PRO A 170 3.89 -28.11 28.04
N VAL A 171 5.05 -27.57 28.41
CA VAL A 171 6.06 -27.09 27.46
C VAL A 171 6.43 -28.22 26.49
N THR A 172 6.28 -27.93 25.21
CA THR A 172 6.50 -28.85 24.10
C THR A 172 7.75 -28.43 23.34
N ILE A 173 8.59 -29.39 22.99
CA ILE A 173 9.60 -29.24 21.95
C ILE A 173 9.23 -30.00 20.69
N LEU A 174 9.56 -29.42 19.55
CA LEU A 174 9.36 -29.98 18.22
C LEU A 174 10.65 -29.88 17.40
N VAL A 175 11.08 -30.98 16.80
CA VAL A 175 12.25 -31.04 15.92
C VAL A 175 11.92 -31.83 14.67
N ARG A 176 12.21 -31.28 13.48
CA ARG A 176 12.18 -32.01 12.20
C ARG A 176 13.42 -31.64 11.39
N SER A 177 14.53 -32.32 11.67
CA SER A 177 15.81 -32.12 10.99
C SER A 177 16.37 -33.46 10.49
N ILE A 178 17.37 -33.40 9.61
CA ILE A 178 18.06 -34.60 9.12
C ILE A 178 18.75 -35.27 10.32
N GLY A 179 18.28 -36.47 10.69
CA GLY A 179 18.83 -37.27 11.79
C GLY A 179 18.03 -37.23 13.10
N VAL A 180 17.18 -36.22 13.32
CA VAL A 180 16.29 -36.14 14.49
C VAL A 180 14.93 -35.58 14.07
N THR A 181 13.88 -36.39 14.25
CA THR A 181 12.48 -35.98 14.05
C THR A 181 11.65 -36.51 15.21
N GLY A 182 10.95 -35.61 15.92
CA GLY A 182 10.14 -35.98 17.08
C GLY A 182 9.57 -34.75 17.79
N ALA A 183 8.67 -35.01 18.73
CA ALA A 183 8.16 -34.03 19.66
C ALA A 183 8.22 -34.59 21.08
N TRP A 184 8.45 -33.73 22.07
CA TRP A 184 8.49 -34.12 23.49
C TRP A 184 7.81 -33.07 24.33
N GLN A 185 7.12 -33.51 25.38
CA GLN A 185 6.48 -32.65 26.37
C GLN A 185 7.19 -32.82 27.72
N PHE A 186 7.30 -31.75 28.49
CA PHE A 186 7.85 -31.82 29.84
C PHE A 186 6.74 -32.09 30.86
N VAL A 187 6.69 -33.32 31.36
CA VAL A 187 5.60 -33.82 32.22
C VAL A 187 6.22 -34.56 33.39
N ASP A 188 5.73 -34.29 34.60
CA ASP A 188 6.19 -34.91 35.85
C ASP A 188 7.71 -34.80 36.06
N GLY A 189 8.28 -33.65 35.72
CA GLY A 189 9.71 -33.36 35.90
C GLY A 189 10.64 -34.08 34.91
N GLN A 190 10.10 -34.66 33.82
CA GLN A 190 10.88 -35.37 32.80
C GLN A 190 10.40 -35.03 31.38
N TRP A 191 11.28 -35.16 30.39
CA TRP A 191 10.90 -35.09 28.97
C TRP A 191 10.30 -36.42 28.51
N GLN A 192 9.06 -36.39 28.05
CA GLN A 192 8.33 -37.56 27.56
C GLN A 192 8.03 -37.42 26.07
N ALA A 193 8.10 -38.52 25.31
CA ALA A 193 7.82 -38.51 23.87
C ALA A 193 6.35 -38.21 23.60
N ALA A 194 6.10 -37.26 22.70
CA ALA A 194 4.77 -36.78 22.32
C ALA A 194 4.57 -36.93 20.80
N ASP A 195 4.77 -38.15 20.27
CA ASP A 195 4.82 -38.42 18.82
C ASP A 195 3.60 -37.92 18.04
N HIS A 196 2.42 -37.88 18.67
CA HIS A 196 1.19 -37.38 18.06
C HIS A 196 1.29 -35.91 17.62
N LEU A 197 2.12 -35.09 18.28
CA LEU A 197 2.35 -33.69 17.92
C LEU A 197 3.19 -33.55 16.63
N THR A 198 3.65 -34.66 16.04
CA THR A 198 4.32 -34.65 14.72
C THR A 198 3.36 -34.87 13.55
N ILE A 199 2.09 -35.20 13.83
CA ILE A 199 1.08 -35.54 12.82
C ILE A 199 0.55 -34.26 12.15
N GLY A 200 0.60 -34.21 10.82
CA GLY A 200 0.06 -33.09 10.04
C GLY A 200 1.03 -31.92 9.82
N LEU A 201 2.30 -32.05 10.20
CA LEU A 201 3.35 -31.04 9.94
C LEU A 201 3.80 -31.03 8.47
N GLU A 202 2.86 -30.72 7.59
CA GLU A 202 3.03 -30.70 6.14
C GLU A 202 2.29 -29.49 5.55
N LEU A 203 2.91 -28.83 4.59
CA LEU A 203 2.32 -27.73 3.82
C LEU A 203 2.44 -28.08 2.34
N ASP A 204 1.35 -27.92 1.58
CA ASP A 204 1.27 -28.25 0.15
C ASP A 204 1.74 -29.68 -0.19
N GLY A 205 1.43 -30.64 0.69
CA GLY A 205 1.85 -32.04 0.54
C GLY A 205 3.36 -32.26 0.72
N ARG A 206 4.10 -31.26 1.21
CA ARG A 206 5.52 -31.35 1.52
C ARG A 206 5.75 -31.32 3.01
N ARG A 207 6.65 -32.18 3.49
CA ARG A 207 7.03 -32.23 4.90
C ARG A 207 7.69 -30.94 5.34
N LEU A 208 7.22 -30.37 6.44
CA LEU A 208 7.84 -29.21 7.07
C LEU A 208 9.10 -29.63 7.83
N LEU A 209 10.23 -28.99 7.54
CA LEU A 209 11.50 -29.21 8.24
C LEU A 209 11.84 -27.99 9.09
N THR A 210 12.21 -28.18 10.36
CA THR A 210 12.63 -27.10 11.26
C THR A 210 14.09 -26.69 11.05
N GLY A 211 14.90 -27.56 10.44
CA GLY A 211 16.30 -27.31 10.07
C GLY A 211 16.81 -28.34 9.05
N SER A 212 17.82 -27.99 8.27
CA SER A 212 18.39 -28.88 7.24
C SER A 212 19.82 -28.50 6.90
N SER A 213 20.73 -29.49 6.86
CA SER A 213 22.15 -29.30 6.53
C SER A 213 22.82 -28.19 7.37
N GLY A 214 22.47 -28.08 8.65
CA GLY A 214 22.99 -27.06 9.57
C GLY A 214 22.35 -25.67 9.47
N HIS A 215 21.39 -25.46 8.56
CA HIS A 215 20.70 -24.19 8.37
C HIS A 215 19.30 -24.19 9.00
N ASP A 216 18.91 -23.05 9.57
CA ASP A 216 17.54 -22.78 10.02
C ASP A 216 16.61 -22.70 8.79
N ARG A 217 15.39 -23.22 8.90
CA ARG A 217 14.35 -23.18 7.85
C ARG A 217 13.25 -22.15 8.11
N GLY A 218 13.39 -21.31 9.13
CA GLY A 218 12.44 -20.26 9.47
C GLY A 218 11.13 -20.76 10.06
N VAL A 219 11.15 -21.96 10.66
CA VAL A 219 9.98 -22.48 11.37
C VAL A 219 9.94 -21.90 12.78
N GLN A 220 8.81 -21.40 13.24
CA GLN A 220 8.62 -20.94 14.62
C GLN A 220 7.35 -21.55 15.23
N LEU A 221 7.32 -21.64 16.56
CA LEU A 221 6.10 -21.88 17.33
C LEU A 221 5.77 -20.55 18.04
N ARG A 222 4.56 -20.03 17.80
CA ARG A 222 4.08 -18.78 18.39
C ARG A 222 2.58 -18.81 18.51
N ASP A 223 2.10 -18.33 19.65
CA ASP A 223 0.72 -17.95 19.87
C ASP A 223 0.45 -16.66 19.11
N LEU A 224 -0.38 -16.74 18.07
CA LEU A 224 -0.66 -15.63 17.16
C LEU A 224 -1.84 -14.76 17.60
N ASP A 225 -2.84 -15.36 18.23
CA ASP A 225 -4.14 -14.76 18.60
C ASP A 225 -4.35 -14.66 20.13
N GLY A 226 -3.30 -14.94 20.91
CA GLY A 226 -3.29 -14.78 22.35
C GLY A 226 -4.08 -15.83 23.12
N ASP A 227 -4.43 -16.96 22.50
CA ASP A 227 -5.24 -18.01 23.13
C ASP A 227 -4.45 -18.92 24.11
N GLY A 228 -3.13 -18.73 24.17
CA GLY A 228 -2.20 -19.49 25.01
C GLY A 228 -1.65 -20.76 24.36
N CYS A 229 -2.03 -21.07 23.12
CA CYS A 229 -1.54 -22.17 22.30
C CYS A 229 -0.69 -21.60 21.15
N CYS A 230 0.31 -22.34 20.71
CA CYS A 230 1.21 -21.93 19.65
C CYS A 230 0.83 -22.56 18.31
N GLU A 231 0.75 -21.71 17.29
CA GLU A 231 0.73 -22.08 15.89
C GLU A 231 2.16 -22.35 15.40
N VAL A 232 2.28 -23.17 14.36
CA VAL A 232 3.52 -23.31 13.61
C VAL A 232 3.54 -22.29 12.48
N ILE A 233 4.49 -21.37 12.53
CA ILE A 233 4.81 -20.47 11.42
C ILE A 233 5.89 -21.13 10.57
N ALA A 234 5.60 -21.41 9.29
CA ALA A 234 6.60 -21.78 8.30
C ALA A 234 6.96 -20.54 7.46
N GLY A 235 8.09 -19.91 7.76
CA GLY A 235 8.48 -18.64 7.15
C GLY A 235 9.84 -18.65 6.44
N GLY A 236 10.23 -19.75 5.78
CA GLY A 236 11.54 -19.82 5.12
C GLY A 236 11.60 -20.72 3.87
N GLY A 237 12.34 -20.27 2.86
CA GLY A 237 12.61 -21.01 1.62
C GLY A 237 11.35 -21.44 0.86
N GLN A 238 11.18 -22.75 0.65
CA GLN A 238 10.10 -23.36 -0.14
C GLN A 238 8.83 -23.68 0.67
N HIS A 239 8.81 -23.39 1.97
CA HIS A 239 7.66 -23.67 2.86
C HIS A 239 7.15 -22.36 3.44
N ARG A 240 5.95 -21.96 3.03
CA ARG A 240 5.28 -20.73 3.48
C ARG A 240 3.86 -21.09 3.90
N GLY A 241 3.51 -20.85 5.16
CA GLY A 241 2.17 -21.15 5.67
C GLY A 241 2.13 -21.24 7.20
N ILE A 242 0.92 -21.17 7.74
CA ILE A 242 0.65 -21.32 9.17
C ILE A 242 -0.06 -22.65 9.41
N LEU A 243 0.32 -23.38 10.46
CA LEU A 243 -0.42 -24.55 10.93
C LEU A 243 -0.95 -24.30 12.34
N GLN A 244 -2.22 -24.60 12.56
CA GLN A 244 -2.87 -24.58 13.87
C GLN A 244 -3.08 -26.02 14.37
N TRP A 245 -3.04 -26.20 15.69
CA TRP A 245 -3.29 -27.52 16.29
C TRP A 245 -4.79 -27.78 16.40
N ASN A 246 -5.28 -28.80 15.70
CA ASN A 246 -6.66 -29.24 15.84
C ASN A 246 -6.76 -30.29 16.95
N GLN A 247 -7.25 -29.87 18.12
CA GLN A 247 -7.34 -30.74 19.30
C GLN A 247 -8.25 -31.96 19.07
N GLN A 248 -9.38 -31.79 18.39
CA GLN A 248 -10.34 -32.88 18.14
C GLN A 248 -9.77 -33.96 17.22
N GLN A 249 -9.04 -33.53 16.19
CA GLN A 249 -8.43 -34.43 15.21
C GLN A 249 -7.02 -34.88 15.60
N ARG A 250 -6.45 -34.29 16.68
CA ARG A 250 -5.08 -34.49 17.18
C ARG A 250 -4.04 -34.39 16.07
N ARG A 251 -4.11 -33.32 15.29
CA ARG A 251 -3.19 -33.06 14.17
C ARG A 251 -3.04 -31.58 13.89
N TRP A 252 -1.91 -31.22 13.30
CA TRP A 252 -1.73 -29.92 12.68
C TRP A 252 -2.57 -29.80 11.40
N GLN A 253 -3.17 -28.63 11.21
CA GLN A 253 -3.97 -28.26 10.06
C GLN A 253 -3.52 -26.90 9.53
N ALA A 254 -3.45 -26.75 8.21
CA ALA A 254 -3.13 -25.45 7.61
C ALA A 254 -4.23 -24.42 7.90
N ALA A 255 -3.81 -23.27 8.40
CA ALA A 255 -4.65 -22.08 8.45
C ALA A 255 -4.88 -21.54 7.01
N PRO A 256 -5.94 -20.76 6.77
CA PRO A 256 -6.24 -20.22 5.45
C PRO A 256 -5.29 -19.09 4.99
N PHE A 257 -4.26 -18.77 5.78
CA PHE A 257 -3.35 -17.66 5.54
C PHE A 257 -1.86 -18.05 5.73
N ALA A 258 -0.98 -17.13 5.31
CA ALA A 258 0.47 -17.26 5.42
C ALA A 258 1.11 -15.89 5.72
N LEU A 259 2.44 -15.86 5.93
CA LEU A 259 3.18 -14.61 5.99
C LEU A 259 3.02 -13.81 4.68
N PRO A 260 2.92 -12.46 4.74
CA PRO A 260 2.77 -11.62 3.56
C PRO A 260 3.88 -11.84 2.51
N ASP A 261 3.56 -11.60 1.24
CA ASP A 261 4.48 -11.88 0.14
C ASP A 261 5.82 -11.15 0.22
N GLY A 262 6.89 -11.93 0.04
CA GLY A 262 8.26 -11.45 0.16
C GLY A 262 8.75 -11.24 1.59
N ILE A 263 7.93 -11.53 2.61
CA ILE A 263 8.35 -11.53 4.02
C ILE A 263 8.64 -12.97 4.46
N SER A 264 9.79 -13.14 5.10
CA SER A 264 10.25 -14.42 5.64
C SER A 264 10.94 -14.20 6.98
N VAL A 265 10.96 -15.23 7.82
CA VAL A 265 11.71 -15.26 9.09
C VAL A 265 13.20 -15.34 8.80
N VAL A 266 13.57 -16.15 7.79
CA VAL A 266 14.96 -16.36 7.36
C VAL A 266 15.15 -16.19 5.87
N THR A 267 16.38 -15.91 5.45
CA THR A 267 16.80 -15.95 4.04
C THR A 267 16.89 -17.41 3.55
N ASP A 268 17.07 -17.62 2.24
CA ASP A 268 17.30 -18.96 1.67
C ASP A 268 18.53 -19.68 2.25
N ARG A 269 19.43 -18.94 2.90
CA ARG A 269 20.62 -19.45 3.59
C ARG A 269 20.39 -19.72 5.07
N GLY A 270 19.17 -19.52 5.59
CA GLY A 270 18.86 -19.67 7.01
C GLY A 270 19.41 -18.53 7.88
N GLU A 271 19.63 -17.35 7.29
CA GLU A 271 20.09 -16.14 8.00
C GLU A 271 18.90 -15.24 8.39
N ASP A 272 19.05 -14.30 9.33
CA ASP A 272 17.96 -13.40 9.74
C ASP A 272 17.48 -12.53 8.56
N ALA A 273 16.21 -12.64 8.19
CA ALA A 273 15.63 -11.86 7.10
C ALA A 273 15.13 -10.47 7.54
N GLY A 274 15.08 -10.18 8.84
CA GLY A 274 14.64 -8.89 9.37
C GLY A 274 13.16 -8.82 9.77
N LEU A 275 12.50 -9.96 9.94
CA LEU A 275 11.12 -10.06 10.45
C LEU A 275 11.09 -10.14 11.99
N ARG A 276 10.19 -9.40 12.63
CA ARG A 276 9.86 -9.49 14.06
C ARG A 276 8.34 -9.55 14.23
N PHE A 277 7.91 -10.33 15.22
CA PHE A 277 6.53 -10.35 15.68
C PHE A 277 6.40 -9.51 16.94
N VAL A 278 5.49 -8.55 16.92
CA VAL A 278 5.34 -7.50 17.94
C VAL A 278 3.88 -7.08 17.93
N ASP A 279 3.25 -6.93 19.08
CA ASP A 279 1.96 -6.26 19.20
C ASP A 279 2.16 -4.74 19.04
N VAL A 280 1.84 -4.22 17.85
CA VAL A 280 2.14 -2.84 17.44
C VAL A 280 1.01 -1.89 17.82
N ASP A 281 -0.23 -2.36 17.81
CA ASP A 281 -1.41 -1.55 18.10
C ASP A 281 -2.03 -1.79 19.49
N ALA A 282 -1.44 -2.70 20.27
CA ALA A 282 -1.75 -3.06 21.65
C ALA A 282 -3.08 -3.81 21.80
N ASP A 283 -3.44 -4.63 20.83
CA ASP A 283 -4.65 -5.48 20.85
C ASP A 283 -4.43 -6.86 21.49
N GLY A 284 -3.18 -7.24 21.70
CA GLY A 284 -2.78 -8.54 22.28
C GLY A 284 -2.33 -9.57 21.23
N ASP A 285 -2.57 -9.31 19.95
CA ASP A 285 -2.23 -10.20 18.85
C ASP A 285 -0.82 -9.93 18.31
N GLN A 286 -0.25 -10.91 17.60
CA GLN A 286 1.12 -10.79 17.09
C GLN A 286 1.18 -10.13 15.71
N ASP A 287 1.32 -8.80 15.65
CA ASP A 287 1.62 -8.09 14.40
C ASP A 287 3.03 -8.37 13.88
N ILE A 288 3.30 -7.91 12.66
CA ILE A 288 4.58 -8.09 11.98
C ILE A 288 5.24 -6.76 11.68
N ILE A 289 6.51 -6.64 12.06
CA ILE A 289 7.46 -5.64 11.55
C ILE A 289 8.56 -6.33 10.75
N PHE A 290 8.68 -6.00 9.47
CA PHE A 290 9.75 -6.44 8.60
C PHE A 290 10.64 -5.26 8.20
N SER A 291 11.96 -5.42 8.28
CA SER A 291 12.90 -4.36 7.91
C SER A 291 14.27 -4.93 7.55
N ASP A 292 14.63 -4.89 6.26
CA ASP A 292 15.92 -5.35 5.75
C ASP A 292 16.74 -4.17 5.19
N ALA A 293 17.86 -4.46 4.50
CA ALA A 293 18.71 -3.44 3.91
C ALA A 293 18.11 -2.68 2.71
N LEU A 294 16.98 -3.14 2.16
CA LEU A 294 16.36 -2.63 0.93
C LEU A 294 14.97 -2.02 1.16
N ARG A 295 14.23 -2.52 2.15
CA ARG A 295 12.82 -2.16 2.37
C ARG A 295 12.36 -2.45 3.79
N TYR A 296 11.17 -1.97 4.12
CA TYR A 296 10.50 -2.24 5.40
C TYR A 296 8.97 -2.28 5.21
N ALA A 297 8.29 -3.00 6.09
CA ALA A 297 6.83 -3.11 6.10
C ALA A 297 6.30 -3.44 7.51
N VAL A 298 5.07 -3.04 7.79
CA VAL A 298 4.33 -3.38 9.01
C VAL A 298 2.94 -3.88 8.62
N TYR A 299 2.54 -5.02 9.19
CA TYR A 299 1.23 -5.64 8.96
C TYR A 299 0.60 -5.96 10.30
N LEU A 300 -0.69 -5.63 10.45
CA LEU A 300 -1.46 -5.97 11.64
C LEU A 300 -2.09 -7.36 11.47
N PHE A 301 -2.12 -8.13 12.54
CA PHE A 301 -2.85 -9.40 12.59
C PHE A 301 -4.34 -9.09 12.78
N GLU A 302 -5.21 -9.74 12.01
CA GLU A 302 -6.66 -9.50 12.11
C GLU A 302 -7.41 -10.61 12.85
N SER A 303 -7.14 -11.87 12.48
CA SER A 303 -7.72 -13.06 13.11
C SER A 303 -7.08 -14.34 12.55
N MET A 304 -7.43 -15.49 13.11
CA MET A 304 -7.04 -16.81 12.58
C MET A 304 -7.72 -17.19 11.24
N GLU A 305 -8.72 -16.44 10.78
CA GLU A 305 -9.32 -16.59 9.45
C GLU A 305 -8.64 -15.72 8.40
N ALA A 306 -8.19 -14.52 8.77
CA ALA A 306 -7.65 -13.53 7.84
C ALA A 306 -6.12 -13.46 7.85
N GLY A 307 -5.50 -13.56 9.03
CA GLY A 307 -4.07 -13.39 9.25
C GLY A 307 -3.60 -11.94 9.09
N TRP A 308 -2.39 -11.75 8.58
CA TRP A 308 -1.77 -10.43 8.36
C TRP A 308 -2.20 -9.77 7.04
N THR A 309 -3.50 -9.57 6.83
CA THR A 309 -4.04 -8.92 5.63
C THR A 309 -3.97 -7.40 5.71
N THR A 310 -4.03 -6.83 6.91
CA THR A 310 -3.95 -5.38 7.09
C THR A 310 -2.51 -4.89 6.99
N ARG A 311 -2.15 -4.35 5.83
CA ARG A 311 -0.87 -3.67 5.64
C ARG A 311 -0.92 -2.24 6.18
N LEU A 312 -0.33 -2.03 7.34
CA LEU A 312 -0.21 -0.70 7.96
C LEU A 312 0.69 0.22 7.13
N LEU A 313 1.86 -0.28 6.70
CA LEU A 313 2.78 0.45 5.81
C LEU A 313 3.76 -0.50 5.09
N ALA A 314 4.27 -0.09 3.93
CA ALA A 314 5.40 -0.74 3.26
C ALA A 314 6.10 0.24 2.31
N ALA A 315 7.43 0.22 2.27
CA ALA A 315 8.22 1.09 1.40
C ALA A 315 9.61 0.51 1.08
N GLU A 316 10.17 0.90 -0.06
CA GLU A 316 11.59 0.75 -0.37
C GLU A 316 12.39 1.88 0.30
N ARG A 317 13.65 1.60 0.65
CA ARG A 317 14.53 2.60 1.29
C ARG A 317 14.98 3.67 0.30
N ALA A 318 14.76 4.92 0.65
CA ALA A 318 15.14 6.11 -0.13
C ALA A 318 16.52 6.67 0.25
N GLY A 319 17.17 6.13 1.28
CA GLY A 319 18.54 6.47 1.70
C GLY A 319 18.64 6.96 3.16
N PRO A 320 19.86 7.17 3.68
CA PRO A 320 20.12 7.37 5.12
C PRO A 320 19.58 8.67 5.73
N ALA A 321 19.12 9.62 4.90
CA ALA A 321 18.57 10.90 5.33
C ALA A 321 17.04 10.88 5.49
N SER A 322 16.35 9.84 5.01
CA SER A 322 14.89 9.72 5.11
C SER A 322 14.48 9.15 6.47
N PRO A 323 13.40 9.65 7.10
CA PRO A 323 12.83 9.02 8.29
C PRO A 323 12.18 7.69 7.91
N GLU A 324 12.83 6.58 8.24
CA GLU A 324 12.43 5.21 7.89
C GLU A 324 12.54 4.29 9.12
N ILE A 325 11.86 3.14 9.09
CA ILE A 325 12.14 2.05 10.05
C ILE A 325 13.58 1.59 9.81
N PRO A 326 14.50 1.67 10.79
CA PRO A 326 15.88 1.23 10.58
C PRO A 326 15.94 -0.26 10.23
N PRO A 327 16.93 -0.70 9.44
CA PRO A 327 17.05 -2.10 9.07
C PRO A 327 17.22 -2.94 10.33
N ILE A 328 16.36 -3.95 10.50
CA ILE A 328 16.46 -4.95 11.57
C ILE A 328 17.51 -6.01 11.20
N SER A 329 17.65 -6.31 9.91
CA SER A 329 18.70 -7.17 9.37
C SER A 329 19.44 -6.51 8.20
N VAL A 330 20.76 -6.66 8.16
CA VAL A 330 21.61 -6.27 7.04
C VAL A 330 22.51 -7.44 6.68
N ARG A 331 22.43 -7.90 5.42
CA ARG A 331 23.23 -9.03 4.89
C ARG A 331 23.10 -10.29 5.77
N GLY A 332 21.88 -10.62 6.19
CA GLY A 332 21.59 -11.81 6.99
C GLY A 332 21.99 -11.71 8.46
N ARG A 333 22.37 -10.52 8.95
CA ARG A 333 22.78 -10.31 10.33
C ARG A 333 21.91 -9.26 10.99
N THR A 334 21.47 -9.54 12.21
CA THR A 334 20.74 -8.57 13.01
C THR A 334 21.56 -7.30 13.24
N THR A 335 20.92 -6.14 13.13
CA THR A 335 21.47 -4.84 13.50
C THR A 335 21.30 -4.53 14.99
N LEU A 336 20.67 -5.45 15.73
CA LEU A 336 20.25 -5.27 17.11
C LEU A 336 19.16 -4.19 17.30
N ALA A 337 18.40 -3.92 16.25
CA ALA A 337 17.23 -3.06 16.34
C ALA A 337 16.20 -3.62 17.34
N TRP A 338 15.51 -2.75 18.08
CA TRP A 338 14.47 -3.11 19.04
C TRP A 338 13.24 -2.23 18.88
N TYR A 339 12.06 -2.77 19.24
CA TYR A 339 10.81 -2.02 19.20
C TYR A 339 10.48 -1.43 20.56
N ASP A 340 10.23 -0.13 20.59
CA ASP A 340 9.72 0.61 21.75
C ASP A 340 8.20 0.70 21.64
N THR A 341 7.49 -0.05 22.49
CA THR A 341 6.03 -0.09 22.50
C THR A 341 5.43 1.24 22.92
N ALA A 342 6.02 1.95 23.89
CA ALA A 342 5.50 3.23 24.36
C ALA A 342 5.69 4.34 23.32
N ALA A 343 6.83 4.36 22.64
CA ALA A 343 7.08 5.32 21.55
C ALA A 343 6.48 4.87 20.21
N GLN A 344 6.15 3.59 20.06
CA GLN A 344 5.81 2.90 18.81
C GLN A 344 6.87 3.15 17.73
N THR A 345 8.13 2.87 18.07
CA THR A 345 9.30 3.13 17.21
C THR A 345 10.21 1.92 17.16
N VAL A 346 10.96 1.76 16.05
CA VAL A 346 12.07 0.81 15.99
C VAL A 346 13.37 1.58 16.11
N ASN A 347 14.24 1.15 17.02
CA ASN A 347 15.45 1.86 17.44
C ASN A 347 16.70 1.04 17.22
N LEU A 348 17.79 1.68 16.79
CA LEU A 348 19.13 1.08 16.78
C LEU A 348 19.85 1.36 18.11
N PRO A 349 20.78 0.50 18.54
CA PRO A 349 21.55 0.74 19.76
C PRO A 349 22.30 2.07 19.70
N GLY A 350 22.05 2.94 20.68
CA GLY A 350 22.73 4.25 20.79
C GLY A 350 22.23 5.32 19.82
N GLU A 351 21.17 5.06 19.04
CA GLU A 351 20.56 6.02 18.13
C GLU A 351 19.14 6.37 18.56
N SER A 352 18.71 7.62 18.32
CA SER A 352 17.31 8.04 18.52
C SER A 352 16.46 7.67 17.31
N ALA A 353 15.23 7.21 17.55
CA ALA A 353 14.25 6.92 16.50
C ALA A 353 14.10 8.09 15.53
N ARG A 354 14.10 7.79 14.22
CA ARG A 354 13.77 8.75 13.17
C ARG A 354 12.38 8.56 12.57
N PHE A 355 11.68 7.49 12.97
CA PHE A 355 10.38 7.12 12.42
C PHE A 355 9.49 6.51 13.52
N SER A 356 8.23 6.93 13.59
CA SER A 356 7.22 6.46 14.54
C SER A 356 5.98 5.96 13.81
N LEU A 357 5.43 4.84 14.29
CA LEU A 357 4.22 4.22 13.75
C LEU A 357 2.93 4.93 14.18
N ARG A 358 3.00 5.84 15.16
CA ARG A 358 1.85 6.54 15.74
C ARG A 358 0.91 7.14 14.69
N GLN A 359 1.46 7.81 13.68
CA GLN A 359 0.66 8.44 12.63
C GLN A 359 -0.04 7.37 11.77
N ALA A 360 0.67 6.32 11.37
CA ALA A 360 0.10 5.24 10.55
C ALA A 360 -1.01 4.50 11.31
N LEU A 361 -0.82 4.25 12.61
CA LEU A 361 -1.83 3.64 13.49
C LEU A 361 -3.03 4.56 13.70
N ALA A 362 -2.82 5.85 13.91
CA ALA A 362 -3.90 6.81 14.02
C ALA A 362 -4.73 6.89 12.71
N ASP A 363 -4.06 6.85 11.56
CA ASP A 363 -4.71 6.80 10.23
C ASP A 363 -5.44 5.47 9.99
N TYR A 364 -4.95 4.36 10.55
CA TYR A 364 -5.64 3.06 10.53
C TYR A 364 -6.90 3.09 11.39
N ARG A 365 -6.79 3.44 12.67
CA ARG A 365 -7.92 3.54 13.61
C ARG A 365 -9.01 4.47 13.09
N LEU A 366 -8.62 5.63 12.54
CA LEU A 366 -9.55 6.57 11.95
C LEU A 366 -10.42 5.94 10.85
N ARG A 367 -9.86 5.06 10.01
CA ARG A 367 -10.63 4.40 8.94
C ARG A 367 -11.71 3.50 9.51
N HIS A 368 -11.36 2.69 10.51
CA HIS A 368 -12.29 1.76 11.14
C HIS A 368 -13.41 2.51 11.89
N ILE A 369 -13.03 3.51 12.69
CA ILE A 369 -13.97 4.35 13.44
C ILE A 369 -14.93 5.09 12.49
N GLN A 370 -14.46 5.53 11.31
CA GLN A 370 -15.31 6.22 10.33
C GLN A 370 -16.43 5.37 9.74
N GLU A 371 -16.26 4.05 9.71
CA GLU A 371 -17.22 3.11 9.12
C GLU A 371 -18.39 2.81 10.07
N SER A 372 -18.15 2.88 11.38
CA SER A 372 -19.14 2.59 12.44
C SER A 372 -19.66 3.83 13.17
N ALA A 373 -19.03 5.00 12.98
CA ALA A 373 -19.37 6.21 13.72
C ALA A 373 -20.81 6.70 13.46
N SER A 374 -21.57 6.87 14.55
CA SER A 374 -22.88 7.50 14.58
C SER A 374 -22.81 8.99 14.94
N GLU A 375 -23.92 9.70 14.76
CA GLU A 375 -24.00 11.14 15.04
C GLU A 375 -23.73 11.44 16.52
N GLY A 376 -22.79 12.35 16.79
CA GLY A 376 -22.34 12.72 18.13
C GLY A 376 -22.93 14.03 18.63
N PHE A 377 -23.75 14.73 17.83
CA PHE A 377 -24.38 15.99 18.20
C PHE A 377 -25.88 16.03 17.87
N ALA A 378 -26.72 16.27 18.89
CA ALA A 378 -28.15 16.55 18.72
C ALA A 378 -28.54 17.97 19.19
N ALA A 379 -28.17 18.33 20.42
CA ALA A 379 -28.51 19.62 21.01
C ALA A 379 -27.53 20.04 22.11
N VAL A 380 -27.30 21.35 22.25
CA VAL A 380 -26.54 21.90 23.38
C VAL A 380 -27.43 21.92 24.63
N VAL A 381 -26.88 21.41 25.74
CA VAL A 381 -27.54 21.36 27.05
C VAL A 381 -27.12 22.55 27.91
N SER A 382 -25.83 22.90 27.90
CA SER A 382 -25.29 24.03 28.65
C SER A 382 -24.05 24.60 27.99
N ASN A 383 -23.96 25.93 27.88
CA ASN A 383 -22.77 26.62 27.37
C ASN A 383 -22.37 27.72 28.35
N GLN A 384 -21.22 27.57 29.02
CA GLN A 384 -20.59 28.61 29.84
C GLN A 384 -19.45 29.34 29.09
N GLY A 385 -19.31 29.06 27.79
CA GLY A 385 -18.39 29.72 26.87
C GLY A 385 -19.04 30.89 26.13
N ALA A 386 -18.38 31.34 25.07
CA ALA A 386 -18.86 32.38 24.16
C ALA A 386 -19.53 31.75 22.92
N GLU A 387 -20.43 32.48 22.29
CA GLU A 387 -20.95 32.19 20.95
C GLU A 387 -20.27 33.15 19.98
N ASP A 388 -19.54 32.62 19.00
CA ASP A 388 -18.76 33.42 18.05
C ASP A 388 -18.65 32.68 16.71
N GLU A 389 -18.35 33.40 15.64
CA GLU A 389 -18.16 32.81 14.31
C GLU A 389 -16.70 32.43 14.09
N TRP A 390 -16.46 31.21 13.58
CA TRP A 390 -15.11 30.75 13.26
C TRP A 390 -15.08 29.74 12.12
N TYR A 391 -13.87 29.48 11.61
CA TYR A 391 -13.64 28.53 10.52
C TYR A 391 -14.07 27.10 10.88
N ASN A 392 -14.87 26.50 10.00
CA ASN A 392 -15.29 25.10 10.07
C ASN A 392 -14.25 24.17 9.40
N TYR A 393 -14.60 22.88 9.31
CA TYR A 393 -13.79 21.84 8.69
C TYR A 393 -13.47 22.08 7.20
N GLU A 394 -14.17 22.98 6.51
CA GLU A 394 -13.93 23.42 5.11
C GLU A 394 -13.16 24.75 5.00
N GLY A 395 -12.88 25.40 6.13
CA GLY A 395 -12.36 26.77 6.13
C GLY A 395 -13.40 27.84 5.80
N LYS A 396 -14.70 27.55 5.97
CA LYS A 396 -15.79 28.55 5.92
C LYS A 396 -16.09 29.05 7.33
N VAL A 397 -16.32 30.35 7.49
CA VAL A 397 -16.71 30.94 8.78
C VAL A 397 -18.16 30.56 9.10
N VAL A 398 -18.41 29.98 10.28
CA VAL A 398 -19.73 29.52 10.75
C VAL A 398 -19.92 29.83 12.25
N PRO A 399 -21.16 29.90 12.77
CA PRO A 399 -21.43 30.06 14.20
C PRO A 399 -20.96 28.86 15.04
N ASN A 400 -20.29 29.12 16.16
CA ASN A 400 -19.68 28.10 17.04
C ASN A 400 -19.82 28.42 18.53
N TYR A 401 -19.76 27.37 19.36
CA TYR A 401 -19.72 27.48 20.82
C TYR A 401 -18.28 27.35 21.34
N HIS A 402 -17.66 28.45 21.77
CA HIS A 402 -16.25 28.54 22.16
C HIS A 402 -16.04 28.46 23.68
N LEU A 403 -15.25 27.50 24.12
CA LEU A 403 -14.79 27.35 25.50
C LEU A 403 -13.30 27.69 25.62
N ARG A 404 -12.99 28.81 26.27
CA ARG A 404 -11.61 29.28 26.49
C ARG A 404 -11.04 28.83 27.85
N GLN A 405 -9.71 28.71 27.92
CA GLN A 405 -8.95 28.45 29.16
C GLN A 405 -8.77 29.71 30.03
N THR A 406 -9.79 30.56 30.10
CA THR A 406 -9.77 31.79 30.93
C THR A 406 -10.25 31.52 32.36
N LYS A 407 -11.09 30.49 32.55
CA LYS A 407 -11.69 30.10 33.83
C LYS A 407 -11.63 28.58 33.98
N ILE A 408 -11.15 28.11 35.14
CA ILE A 408 -11.19 26.69 35.53
C ILE A 408 -12.67 26.29 35.74
N ASP A 409 -13.00 25.06 35.34
CA ASP A 409 -14.34 24.45 35.47
C ASP A 409 -15.46 25.07 34.64
N ALA A 410 -15.13 26.00 33.73
CA ALA A 410 -16.07 26.41 32.68
C ALA A 410 -16.41 25.20 31.79
N ARG A 411 -17.68 25.02 31.45
CA ARG A 411 -18.19 23.85 30.72
C ARG A 411 -18.97 24.20 29.46
N LEU A 412 -18.85 23.32 28.47
CA LEU A 412 -19.73 23.22 27.32
C LEU A 412 -20.25 21.77 27.26
N VAL A 413 -21.56 21.60 27.29
CA VAL A 413 -22.23 20.29 27.39
C VAL A 413 -23.30 20.17 26.32
N TRP A 414 -23.32 19.06 25.61
CA TRP A 414 -24.33 18.70 24.62
C TRP A 414 -24.73 17.23 24.77
N GLU A 415 -25.79 16.85 24.07
CA GLU A 415 -26.27 15.47 24.03
C GLU A 415 -26.19 14.89 22.61
N THR A 416 -26.01 13.58 22.54
CA THR A 416 -26.11 12.80 21.31
C THR A 416 -27.59 12.53 20.97
N PRO A 417 -27.91 12.11 19.73
CA PRO A 417 -29.14 11.36 19.49
C PRO A 417 -29.20 10.10 20.35
N PRO A 418 -30.39 9.51 20.58
CA PRO A 418 -30.53 8.20 21.20
C PRO A 418 -29.70 7.15 20.46
N LEU A 419 -28.88 6.41 21.20
CA LEU A 419 -27.96 5.42 20.62
C LEU A 419 -28.66 4.06 20.50
N GLN A 420 -28.45 3.33 19.40
CA GLN A 420 -29.00 1.97 19.24
C GLN A 420 -28.18 0.95 20.04
N GLN A 421 -28.77 -0.22 20.35
CA GLN A 421 -28.14 -1.30 21.14
C GLN A 421 -26.76 -1.68 20.55
N PRO A 422 -25.64 -1.39 21.24
CA PRO A 422 -24.39 -2.08 20.96
C PRO A 422 -24.43 -3.49 21.57
N ASP A 423 -23.72 -4.44 20.95
CA ASP A 423 -23.34 -5.66 21.67
C ASP A 423 -22.42 -5.28 22.85
N ALA A 424 -22.55 -5.98 23.98
CA ALA A 424 -21.89 -5.57 25.24
C ALA A 424 -20.36 -5.49 25.16
N ASP A 425 -19.77 -6.21 24.20
CA ASP A 425 -18.32 -6.29 23.97
C ASP A 425 -17.82 -5.32 22.86
N GLU A 426 -18.71 -4.51 22.26
CA GLU A 426 -18.35 -3.58 21.17
C GLU A 426 -18.17 -2.12 21.63
N GLN A 427 -17.29 -1.38 20.95
CA GLN A 427 -17.15 0.06 21.13
C GLN A 427 -18.20 0.82 20.33
N VAL A 428 -18.83 1.81 20.96
CA VAL A 428 -19.72 2.77 20.31
C VAL A 428 -18.90 3.95 19.81
N HIS A 429 -18.94 4.18 18.51
CA HIS A 429 -18.24 5.29 17.87
C HIS A 429 -19.21 6.43 17.55
N LEU A 430 -18.81 7.65 17.92
CA LEU A 430 -19.56 8.89 17.70
C LEU A 430 -18.69 9.89 16.95
N VAL A 431 -19.29 10.73 16.10
CA VAL A 431 -18.60 11.82 15.41
C VAL A 431 -19.29 13.16 15.64
N PHE A 432 -18.51 14.20 15.93
CA PHE A 432 -19.00 15.57 15.97
C PHE A 432 -17.97 16.53 15.37
N LEU A 433 -18.42 17.71 14.95
CA LEU A 433 -17.56 18.73 14.35
C LEU A 433 -17.12 19.76 15.40
N GLY A 434 -15.88 20.22 15.27
CA GLY A 434 -15.36 21.24 16.15
C GLY A 434 -14.04 21.83 15.67
N ALA A 435 -13.50 22.70 16.51
CA ALA A 435 -12.20 23.31 16.32
C ALA A 435 -11.47 23.48 17.65
N ILE A 436 -10.15 23.55 17.58
CA ILE A 436 -9.26 23.82 18.72
C ILE A 436 -8.18 24.78 18.25
N GLY A 437 -7.76 25.70 19.10
CA GLY A 437 -6.85 26.72 18.60
C GLY A 437 -6.26 27.66 19.64
N TYR A 438 -5.57 28.66 19.09
CA TYR A 438 -4.69 29.61 19.75
C TYR A 438 -3.45 28.96 20.36
N ARG A 439 -2.77 28.14 19.56
CA ARG A 439 -1.58 27.37 19.95
C ARG A 439 -0.50 28.24 20.61
N SER A 440 -0.29 29.48 20.15
CA SER A 440 0.70 30.42 20.69
C SER A 440 0.44 30.88 22.14
N GLN A 441 -0.77 30.67 22.67
CA GLN A 441 -1.09 31.02 24.06
C GLN A 441 -0.48 30.02 25.06
N PRO A 442 -0.25 30.45 26.32
CA PRO A 442 0.35 29.61 27.34
C PRO A 442 -0.31 28.23 27.46
N VAL A 443 0.51 27.18 27.49
CA VAL A 443 0.07 25.80 27.77
C VAL A 443 -0.47 25.75 29.21
N THR A 444 -1.64 25.16 29.39
CA THR A 444 -2.23 24.95 30.73
C THR A 444 -2.47 23.45 30.97
N LYS A 445 -3.38 23.09 31.88
CA LYS A 445 -3.81 21.69 32.10
C LYS A 445 -4.75 21.15 31.01
N GLY A 446 -5.06 21.94 29.98
CA GLY A 446 -5.87 21.50 28.85
C GLY A 446 -7.37 21.50 29.14
N TYR A 447 -8.05 20.54 28.52
CA TYR A 447 -9.48 20.27 28.63
C TYR A 447 -9.71 18.86 29.16
N GLY A 448 -10.81 18.70 29.90
CA GLY A 448 -11.35 17.40 30.29
C GLY A 448 -12.55 17.04 29.43
N LEU A 449 -12.57 15.83 28.90
CA LEU A 449 -13.76 15.22 28.29
C LEU A 449 -14.55 14.51 29.40
N GLU A 450 -15.80 14.87 29.55
CA GLU A 450 -16.75 14.32 30.52
C GLU A 450 -17.83 13.53 29.80
N ILE A 451 -18.14 12.32 30.29
CA ILE A 451 -19.28 11.50 29.86
C ILE A 451 -20.23 11.42 31.05
N ASP A 452 -21.46 11.91 30.87
CA ASP A 452 -22.48 12.05 31.92
C ASP A 452 -21.96 12.73 33.20
N GLY A 453 -21.08 13.73 33.01
CA GLY A 453 -20.48 14.54 34.07
C GLY A 453 -19.27 13.91 34.76
N GLN A 454 -18.86 12.70 34.40
CA GLN A 454 -17.63 12.08 34.89
C GLN A 454 -16.46 12.34 33.94
N LEU A 455 -15.36 12.89 34.46
CA LEU A 455 -14.12 13.10 33.69
C LEU A 455 -13.53 11.75 33.26
N ARG A 456 -13.38 11.54 31.95
CA ARG A 456 -12.85 10.30 31.36
C ARG A 456 -11.43 10.44 30.83
N LEU A 457 -11.17 11.49 30.05
CA LEU A 457 -9.84 11.74 29.49
C LEU A 457 -9.50 13.23 29.46
N ARG A 458 -8.22 13.54 29.27
CA ARG A 458 -7.71 14.90 29.11
C ARG A 458 -7.11 15.08 27.73
N PHE A 459 -7.33 16.25 27.14
CA PHE A 459 -6.77 16.61 25.83
C PHE A 459 -6.42 18.10 25.79
N ASP A 460 -5.68 18.54 24.77
CA ASP A 460 -5.35 19.95 24.56
C ASP A 460 -5.23 20.28 23.06
N VAL A 461 -4.98 21.54 22.74
CA VAL A 461 -4.87 22.07 21.38
C VAL A 461 -3.79 21.34 20.57
N THR A 462 -4.15 20.93 19.35
CA THR A 462 -3.25 20.27 18.39
C THR A 462 -3.66 20.66 16.96
N GLU A 463 -2.70 20.65 16.05
CA GLU A 463 -2.93 20.84 14.62
C GLU A 463 -2.71 19.54 13.82
N HIS A 464 -2.47 18.43 14.50
CA HIS A 464 -2.16 17.14 13.89
C HIS A 464 -3.26 16.14 14.20
N LEU A 465 -3.33 15.07 13.39
CA LEU A 465 -4.13 13.91 13.75
C LEU A 465 -3.65 13.40 15.11
N THR A 466 -4.50 13.44 16.11
CA THR A 466 -4.12 13.14 17.49
C THR A 466 -5.21 12.29 18.13
N SER A 467 -4.80 11.28 18.89
CA SER A 467 -5.68 10.44 19.68
C SER A 467 -5.30 10.54 21.16
N TRP A 468 -6.32 10.61 22.02
CA TRP A 468 -6.23 10.58 23.46
C TRP A 468 -7.08 9.41 23.97
N GLN A 469 -6.66 8.76 25.04
CA GLN A 469 -7.34 7.60 25.61
C GLN A 469 -7.37 7.71 27.14
N SER A 470 -8.39 7.13 27.78
CA SER A 470 -8.46 6.96 29.23
C SER A 470 -7.51 5.87 29.71
N ASP A 471 -7.08 5.94 30.98
CA ASP A 471 -6.11 5.00 31.57
C ASP A 471 -6.61 3.54 31.58
N ASN A 472 -7.93 3.34 31.61
CA ASN A 472 -8.58 2.02 31.57
C ASN A 472 -9.05 1.61 30.16
N GLY A 473 -8.81 2.43 29.13
CA GLY A 473 -9.15 2.13 27.74
C GLY A 473 -10.63 2.28 27.36
N ASP A 474 -11.51 2.62 28.31
CA ASP A 474 -12.97 2.68 28.10
C ASP A 474 -13.46 3.84 27.21
N THR A 475 -12.60 4.84 26.99
CA THR A 475 -12.94 6.09 26.30
C THR A 475 -11.74 6.54 25.46
N SER A 476 -11.97 6.85 24.20
CA SER A 476 -10.96 7.49 23.35
C SER A 476 -11.52 8.66 22.56
N LEU A 477 -10.70 9.69 22.35
CA LEU A 477 -11.02 10.83 21.51
C LEU A 477 -9.95 10.96 20.42
N LEU A 478 -10.36 10.98 19.17
CA LEU A 478 -9.49 11.18 18.02
C LEU A 478 -9.91 12.44 17.28
N PHE A 479 -8.98 13.38 17.12
CA PHE A 479 -9.21 14.60 16.36
C PHE A 479 -8.52 14.54 14.99
N ARG A 480 -9.31 14.62 13.92
CA ARG A 480 -8.85 14.68 12.53
C ARG A 480 -9.03 16.11 12.00
N PRO A 481 -7.97 16.93 11.96
CA PRO A 481 -8.04 18.26 11.39
C PRO A 481 -8.13 18.19 9.86
N THR A 482 -9.08 18.93 9.27
CA THR A 482 -9.24 19.08 7.81
C THR A 482 -8.97 20.50 7.33
N TRP A 483 -8.97 21.47 8.24
CA TRP A 483 -8.51 22.84 8.03
C TRP A 483 -7.54 23.25 9.15
N LYS A 484 -6.51 24.04 8.82
CA LYS A 484 -5.46 24.47 9.74
C LYS A 484 -4.93 25.86 9.37
N SER A 485 -4.50 26.65 10.36
CA SER A 485 -3.93 28.00 10.17
C SER A 485 -2.50 28.19 10.67
N GLY A 486 -1.91 27.23 11.38
CA GLY A 486 -0.67 27.42 12.15
C GLY A 486 -0.93 27.78 13.63
N GLU A 487 -2.12 28.31 13.93
CA GLU A 487 -2.58 28.64 15.28
C GLU A 487 -3.77 27.79 15.71
N ASP A 488 -4.63 27.44 14.75
CA ASP A 488 -5.92 26.80 14.96
C ASP A 488 -6.12 25.64 13.97
N ALA A 489 -6.96 24.70 14.37
CA ALA A 489 -7.36 23.59 13.54
C ALA A 489 -8.86 23.29 13.71
N ALA A 490 -9.52 22.98 12.59
CA ALA A 490 -10.92 22.60 12.55
C ALA A 490 -11.08 21.27 11.83
N GLY A 491 -12.03 20.45 12.28
CA GLY A 491 -12.22 19.12 11.72
C GLY A 491 -13.21 18.25 12.48
N PHE A 492 -12.96 16.95 12.41
CA PHE A 492 -13.82 15.91 12.95
C PHE A 492 -13.24 15.40 14.27
N PHE A 493 -14.08 15.32 15.29
CA PHE A 493 -13.79 14.62 16.53
C PHE A 493 -14.54 13.29 16.51
N TYR A 494 -13.81 12.20 16.68
CA TYR A 494 -14.33 10.86 16.83
C TYR A 494 -14.17 10.44 18.27
N LEU A 495 -15.30 10.17 18.93
CA LEU A 495 -15.35 9.72 20.32
C LEU A 495 -15.75 8.25 20.32
N SER A 496 -14.93 7.39 20.92
CA SER A 496 -15.24 5.98 21.12
C SER A 496 -15.49 5.71 22.59
N LEU A 497 -16.57 4.99 22.89
CA LEU A 497 -17.00 4.62 24.24
C LEU A 497 -17.16 3.11 24.31
N SER A 498 -16.71 2.49 25.39
CA SER A 498 -17.06 1.11 25.71
C SER A 498 -18.58 0.97 25.88
N GLY A 499 -19.13 -0.18 25.48
CA GLY A 499 -20.58 -0.43 25.49
C GLY A 499 -21.24 -0.30 26.87
N ASP A 500 -20.49 -0.55 27.95
CA ASP A 500 -20.95 -0.38 29.34
C ASP A 500 -21.20 1.09 29.73
N LEU A 501 -20.66 2.04 28.97
CA LEU A 501 -20.90 3.48 29.12
C LEU A 501 -22.16 3.96 28.38
N VAL A 502 -22.83 3.08 27.63
CA VAL A 502 -23.96 3.44 26.78
C VAL A 502 -25.20 2.64 27.19
N THR A 503 -26.25 3.34 27.62
CA THR A 503 -27.57 2.73 27.78
C THR A 503 -28.29 2.72 26.43
N PRO A 504 -28.69 1.55 25.90
CA PRO A 504 -29.40 1.50 24.63
C PRO A 504 -30.71 2.28 24.63
N GLY A 505 -30.93 3.05 23.58
CA GLY A 505 -32.10 3.91 23.40
C GLY A 505 -32.04 5.24 24.15
N GLU A 506 -30.98 5.50 24.89
CA GLU A 506 -30.77 6.77 25.61
C GLU A 506 -29.70 7.63 24.93
N SER A 507 -29.77 8.94 25.17
CA SER A 507 -28.74 9.90 24.76
C SER A 507 -27.62 9.93 25.79
N VAL A 508 -26.38 10.10 25.32
CA VAL A 508 -25.21 10.31 26.18
C VAL A 508 -24.93 11.82 26.28
N ARG A 509 -24.62 12.32 27.48
CA ARG A 509 -24.16 13.71 27.64
C ARG A 509 -22.66 13.80 27.51
N ILE A 510 -22.21 14.58 26.54
CA ILE A 510 -20.80 14.88 26.31
C ILE A 510 -20.51 16.28 26.83
N GLY A 511 -19.53 16.37 27.72
CA GLY A 511 -19.07 17.63 28.32
C GLY A 511 -17.60 17.90 28.01
N ILE A 512 -17.27 19.15 27.71
CA ILE A 512 -15.89 19.65 27.69
C ILE A 512 -15.73 20.63 28.84
N ARG A 513 -14.76 20.37 29.71
CA ARG A 513 -14.42 21.19 30.87
C ARG A 513 -13.05 21.83 30.71
N SER A 514 -12.95 23.14 30.91
CA SER A 514 -11.66 23.82 31.01
C SER A 514 -10.94 23.43 32.31
N LEU A 515 -9.72 22.91 32.22
CA LEU A 515 -8.89 22.55 33.38
C LEU A 515 -7.86 23.65 33.73
N GLY A 516 -7.79 24.70 32.93
CA GLY A 516 -6.82 25.79 33.05
C GLY A 516 -7.45 27.18 33.18
N SER A 517 -6.65 28.13 33.63
CA SER A 517 -6.95 29.57 33.68
C SER A 517 -5.74 30.36 33.21
N GLY A 518 -5.96 31.58 32.68
CA GLY A 518 -4.89 32.48 32.25
C GLY A 518 -4.36 32.24 30.84
N SER A 519 -5.08 31.47 30.01
CA SER A 519 -4.74 31.22 28.60
C SER A 519 -5.93 31.49 27.69
N GLN A 520 -5.69 31.98 26.48
CA GLN A 520 -6.75 32.18 25.48
C GLN A 520 -6.93 30.98 24.55
N ARG A 521 -6.22 29.86 24.79
CA ARG A 521 -6.50 28.57 24.13
C ARG A 521 -7.97 28.24 24.21
N TRP A 522 -8.50 27.69 23.14
CA TRP A 522 -9.94 27.45 23.00
C TRP A 522 -10.26 26.11 22.34
N PHE A 523 -11.39 25.55 22.75
CA PHE A 523 -12.12 24.48 22.06
C PHE A 523 -13.43 25.08 21.55
N ALA A 524 -13.91 24.67 20.38
CA ALA A 524 -15.19 25.05 19.86
C ALA A 524 -15.98 23.85 19.35
N LEU A 525 -17.27 23.79 19.68
CA LEU A 525 -18.22 22.85 19.09
C LEU A 525 -18.93 23.52 17.91
N HIS A 526 -18.96 22.83 16.77
CA HIS A 526 -19.70 23.26 15.59
C HIS A 526 -21.07 22.56 15.60
N PRO A 527 -22.19 23.28 15.77
CA PRO A 527 -23.50 22.67 15.98
C PRO A 527 -24.15 22.22 14.67
N VAL A 528 -23.51 21.27 14.01
CA VAL A 528 -23.98 20.67 12.75
C VAL A 528 -24.64 19.34 13.07
N LYS A 529 -25.88 19.18 12.62
CA LYS A 529 -26.59 17.89 12.59
C LYS A 529 -26.29 17.18 11.27
N ASP A 530 -26.54 15.88 11.24
CA ASP A 530 -26.42 15.04 10.04
C ASP A 530 -24.98 15.01 9.49
N VAL A 531 -24.00 15.05 10.40
CA VAL A 531 -22.58 14.73 10.13
C VAL A 531 -22.44 13.28 9.68
N VAL A 532 -23.45 12.44 9.92
CA VAL A 532 -23.53 11.07 9.45
C VAL A 532 -24.69 10.90 8.48
N VAL A 533 -24.41 10.43 7.26
CA VAL A 533 -25.42 10.04 6.27
C VAL A 533 -25.61 8.53 6.32
N ARG A 534 -26.82 8.10 6.66
CA ARG A 534 -27.25 6.72 6.53
C ARG A 534 -27.82 6.52 5.13
N GLN A 535 -27.16 5.71 4.32
CA GLN A 535 -27.65 5.36 2.99
C GLN A 535 -28.03 3.88 2.96
N PRO A 536 -29.20 3.52 2.42
CA PRO A 536 -29.46 2.15 2.05
C PRO A 536 -28.44 1.77 0.99
N ASP A 537 -27.60 0.77 1.27
CA ASP A 537 -26.80 0.18 0.23
C ASP A 537 -27.69 -0.54 -0.79
N ARG A 538 -27.09 -1.08 -1.86
CA ARG A 538 -27.82 -1.83 -2.91
C ARG A 538 -28.57 -3.05 -2.39
N LEU A 539 -28.35 -3.39 -1.12
CA LEU A 539 -28.71 -4.62 -0.47
C LEU A 539 -29.78 -4.39 0.61
N GLY A 540 -30.20 -3.14 0.82
CA GLY A 540 -31.25 -2.72 1.76
C GLY A 540 -30.75 -2.52 3.19
N VAL A 541 -29.43 -2.55 3.42
CA VAL A 541 -28.80 -2.35 4.73
C VAL A 541 -28.43 -0.88 4.87
N GLU A 542 -28.75 -0.27 6.00
CA GLU A 542 -28.30 1.09 6.30
C GLU A 542 -26.79 1.10 6.52
N VAL A 543 -26.04 1.71 5.63
CA VAL A 543 -24.61 2.00 5.81
C VAL A 543 -24.46 3.39 6.39
N VAL A 544 -23.69 3.48 7.47
CA VAL A 544 -23.39 4.70 8.19
C VAL A 544 -22.13 5.31 7.57
N THR A 545 -22.20 6.55 7.07
CA THR A 545 -21.03 7.25 6.49
C THR A 545 -20.91 8.64 7.08
N THR A 546 -19.72 9.08 7.50
CA THR A 546 -19.55 10.48 7.93
C THR A 546 -19.62 11.41 6.71
N ALA A 547 -20.65 12.25 6.66
CA ALA A 547 -20.78 13.39 5.77
C ALA A 547 -19.58 14.35 5.98
N GLN A 548 -18.53 14.14 5.19
CA GLN A 548 -17.89 15.31 4.58
C GLN A 548 -19.00 15.94 3.73
N ARG A 549 -19.41 17.21 3.96
CA ARG A 549 -20.43 17.80 3.07
C ARG A 549 -20.00 17.54 1.64
N ASP A 550 -20.93 16.94 0.92
CA ASP A 550 -20.81 16.44 -0.43
C ASP A 550 -20.76 17.58 -1.45
N GLU A 551 -20.14 18.72 -1.12
CA GLU A 551 -19.91 19.78 -2.10
C GLU A 551 -18.83 19.31 -3.09
N PRO A 552 -19.10 19.40 -4.41
CA PRO A 552 -18.12 19.06 -5.43
C PRO A 552 -16.83 19.87 -5.20
N THR A 553 -15.69 19.19 -5.12
CA THR A 553 -14.39 19.85 -4.97
C THR A 553 -14.21 20.86 -6.11
N VAL A 554 -13.84 22.10 -5.77
CA VAL A 554 -13.46 23.10 -6.77
C VAL A 554 -12.01 22.86 -7.17
N TYR A 555 -11.79 22.61 -8.45
CA TYR A 555 -10.45 22.44 -9.03
C TYR A 555 -10.06 23.68 -9.81
N GLN A 556 -8.76 23.96 -9.88
CA GLN A 556 -8.22 24.86 -10.90
C GLN A 556 -8.03 24.05 -12.18
N VAL A 557 -8.70 24.45 -13.25
CA VAL A 557 -8.67 23.74 -14.54
C VAL A 557 -8.31 24.69 -15.67
N GLY A 558 -7.27 24.32 -16.40
CA GLY A 558 -6.78 25.03 -17.57
C GLY A 558 -6.95 24.19 -18.82
N VAL A 559 -7.43 24.76 -19.92
CA VAL A 559 -7.63 24.03 -21.18
C VAL A 559 -7.13 24.84 -22.37
N ALA A 560 -6.50 24.17 -23.34
CA ALA A 560 -5.95 24.79 -24.53
C ALA A 560 -5.92 23.83 -25.73
N ALA A 561 -5.82 24.38 -26.93
CA ALA A 561 -5.69 23.65 -28.18
C ALA A 561 -4.67 24.34 -29.10
N VAL A 562 -3.80 23.58 -29.73
CA VAL A 562 -2.81 24.04 -30.72
C VAL A 562 -2.87 23.14 -31.94
N ASP A 563 -2.82 23.74 -33.12
CA ASP A 563 -2.82 23.03 -34.39
C ASP A 563 -1.43 22.46 -34.69
N VAL A 564 -1.35 21.14 -34.81
CA VAL A 564 -0.09 20.39 -35.02
C VAL A 564 0.04 19.85 -36.44
N THR A 565 -0.81 20.25 -37.37
CA THR A 565 -0.70 19.77 -38.75
C THR A 565 0.48 20.43 -39.46
N PRO A 566 1.32 19.68 -40.20
CA PRO A 566 2.36 20.26 -41.03
C PRO A 566 1.77 21.00 -42.25
N ASP A 567 2.51 21.96 -42.77
CA ASP A 567 2.23 22.70 -44.00
C ASP A 567 3.02 22.19 -45.22
N TYR A 568 3.79 21.11 -45.03
CA TYR A 568 4.54 20.38 -46.06
C TYR A 568 4.12 18.90 -46.13
N PRO A 569 4.38 18.22 -47.26
CA PRO A 569 4.19 16.77 -47.36
C PRO A 569 5.03 16.02 -46.32
N ILE A 570 4.46 14.96 -45.72
CA ILE A 570 5.18 14.11 -44.77
C ILE A 570 4.70 12.66 -44.85
N ARG A 571 5.57 11.71 -44.48
CA ARG A 571 5.19 10.30 -44.36
C ARG A 571 4.13 10.11 -43.26
N LEU A 572 3.06 9.39 -43.57
CA LEU A 572 2.01 9.04 -42.61
C LEU A 572 2.28 7.66 -42.00
N ARG A 573 2.03 7.51 -40.70
CA ARG A 573 2.22 6.23 -39.99
C ARG A 573 0.93 5.40 -39.99
N GLY A 574 1.06 4.09 -40.18
CA GLY A 574 -0.02 3.11 -39.89
C GLY A 574 -0.15 1.98 -40.90
N TYR A 575 -0.09 2.29 -42.20
CA TYR A 575 -0.20 1.28 -43.27
C TYR A 575 1.12 1.16 -44.02
N SER A 576 1.73 -0.03 -43.99
CA SER A 576 3.03 -0.32 -44.62
C SER A 576 3.02 -0.11 -46.14
N GLY A 577 1.87 -0.26 -46.80
CA GLY A 577 1.70 -0.01 -48.24
C GLY A 577 1.76 1.47 -48.65
N ARG A 578 1.74 2.42 -47.71
CA ARG A 578 1.96 3.84 -48.02
C ARG A 578 3.45 4.08 -48.14
N VAL A 579 3.96 4.23 -49.36
CA VAL A 579 5.39 4.41 -49.65
C VAL A 579 5.79 5.83 -50.08
N THR A 580 4.83 6.74 -50.26
CA THR A 580 5.05 8.17 -50.55
C THR A 580 4.63 9.08 -49.40
N GLU A 581 5.02 10.36 -49.44
CA GLU A 581 4.52 11.40 -48.52
C GLU A 581 3.05 11.76 -48.77
N SER A 582 2.43 12.41 -47.79
CA SER A 582 1.03 12.82 -47.80
C SER A 582 0.71 13.74 -48.98
N THR A 583 -0.43 13.53 -49.62
CA THR A 583 -0.88 14.30 -50.80
C THR A 583 -1.80 15.47 -50.46
N GLY A 584 -2.05 15.74 -49.17
CA GLY A 584 -2.87 16.87 -48.73
C GLY A 584 -3.44 16.68 -47.33
N VAL A 585 -4.32 17.61 -46.93
CA VAL A 585 -5.00 17.65 -45.62
C VAL A 585 -6.51 17.53 -45.84
N VAL A 586 -7.15 16.54 -45.22
CA VAL A 586 -8.62 16.41 -45.17
C VAL A 586 -9.16 17.09 -43.92
N GLN A 587 -8.47 16.92 -42.80
CA GLN A 587 -8.83 17.48 -41.51
C GLN A 587 -7.56 17.89 -40.76
N ARG A 588 -7.61 19.02 -40.04
CA ARG A 588 -6.50 19.50 -39.20
C ARG A 588 -6.28 18.55 -38.02
N LEU A 589 -5.03 18.42 -37.61
CA LEU A 589 -4.59 17.64 -36.45
C LEU A 589 -4.34 18.58 -35.28
N TRP A 590 -4.76 18.18 -34.09
CA TRP A 590 -4.66 18.99 -32.88
C TRP A 590 -3.85 18.31 -31.78
N ALA A 591 -3.10 19.12 -31.03
CA ALA A 591 -2.76 18.81 -29.65
C ALA A 591 -3.68 19.63 -28.74
N LYS A 592 -4.26 18.99 -27.74
CA LYS A 592 -5.16 19.64 -26.77
C LYS A 592 -4.74 19.27 -25.37
N ALA A 593 -4.71 20.25 -24.47
CA ALA A 593 -4.25 20.06 -23.11
C ALA A 593 -5.33 20.39 -22.09
N MET A 594 -5.33 19.64 -20.98
CA MET A 594 -6.12 19.89 -19.79
C MET A 594 -5.21 19.79 -18.55
N MET A 595 -4.99 20.93 -17.90
CA MET A 595 -4.33 21.01 -16.60
C MET A 595 -5.39 20.97 -15.51
N ILE A 596 -5.20 20.12 -14.49
CA ILE A 596 -6.09 20.01 -13.33
C ILE A 596 -5.26 20.11 -12.06
N GLN A 597 -5.67 20.98 -11.15
CA GLN A 597 -5.08 21.12 -9.82
C GLN A 597 -6.18 21.12 -8.76
N SER A 598 -6.14 20.14 -7.86
CA SER A 598 -6.96 20.14 -6.65
C SER A 598 -6.36 21.08 -5.58
N PRO A 599 -7.16 21.55 -4.62
CA PRO A 599 -6.66 22.38 -3.53
C PRO A 599 -5.42 21.78 -2.84
N GLN A 600 -4.41 22.62 -2.60
CA GLN A 600 -3.15 22.27 -1.91
C GLN A 600 -2.33 21.11 -2.54
N ARG A 601 -2.58 20.74 -3.81
CA ARG A 601 -1.77 19.75 -4.55
C ARG A 601 -1.10 20.38 -5.77
N GLN A 602 -0.07 19.70 -6.27
CA GLN A 602 0.58 20.03 -7.53
C GLN A 602 -0.37 19.75 -8.72
N PRO A 603 -0.27 20.50 -9.82
CA PRO A 603 -1.09 20.29 -11.01
C PRO A 603 -0.73 18.97 -11.71
N ALA A 604 -1.70 18.38 -12.40
CA ALA A 604 -1.50 17.31 -13.38
C ALA A 604 -1.93 17.78 -14.76
N LEU A 605 -1.26 17.30 -15.81
CA LEU A 605 -1.47 17.74 -17.18
C LEU A 605 -1.75 16.53 -18.08
N LEU A 606 -2.89 16.55 -18.75
CA LEU A 606 -3.24 15.62 -19.82
C LEU A 606 -3.10 16.35 -21.16
N ILE A 607 -2.41 15.74 -22.12
CA ILE A 607 -2.37 16.18 -23.52
C ILE A 607 -2.91 15.07 -24.40
N THR A 608 -3.95 15.34 -25.19
CA THR A 608 -4.42 14.45 -26.26
C THR A 608 -3.84 14.92 -27.59
N LEU A 609 -3.25 14.00 -28.35
CA LEU A 609 -2.58 14.27 -29.62
C LEU A 609 -3.25 13.51 -30.76
N ASP A 610 -3.64 14.24 -31.81
CA ASP A 610 -4.06 13.66 -33.09
C ASP A 610 -2.84 13.12 -33.85
N ASN A 611 -2.37 11.95 -33.42
CA ASN A 611 -1.30 11.24 -34.08
C ASN A 611 -1.44 9.72 -33.90
N CYS A 612 -0.64 8.95 -34.62
CA CYS A 612 -0.66 7.50 -34.55
C CYS A 612 -0.10 6.98 -33.22
N LEU A 613 1.02 7.51 -32.74
CA LEU A 613 1.65 7.07 -31.47
C LEU A 613 2.30 8.24 -30.73
N VAL A 614 2.68 7.98 -29.48
CA VAL A 614 3.56 8.82 -28.66
C VAL A 614 4.85 8.06 -28.38
N PRO A 615 6.03 8.54 -28.84
CA PRO A 615 7.32 7.99 -28.44
C PRO A 615 7.76 8.41 -27.03
N ALA A 616 8.33 7.48 -26.27
CA ALA A 616 8.96 7.75 -24.97
C ALA A 616 9.96 8.93 -25.03
N ALA A 617 10.78 9.00 -26.07
CA ALA A 617 11.74 10.08 -26.26
C ALA A 617 11.05 11.45 -26.38
N LEU A 618 9.99 11.54 -27.20
CA LEU A 618 9.21 12.77 -27.33
C LEU A 618 8.58 13.17 -25.99
N ARG A 619 7.95 12.22 -25.29
CA ARG A 619 7.35 12.46 -23.98
C ARG A 619 8.38 12.94 -22.95
N ALA A 620 9.58 12.35 -22.95
CA ALA A 620 10.67 12.76 -22.07
C ALA A 620 11.14 14.20 -22.33
N HIS A 621 11.32 14.58 -23.61
CA HIS A 621 11.70 15.95 -23.97
C HIS A 621 10.63 16.97 -23.54
N VAL A 622 9.34 16.66 -23.75
CA VAL A 622 8.24 17.52 -23.31
C VAL A 622 8.22 17.62 -21.78
N ALA A 623 8.33 16.50 -21.05
CA ALA A 623 8.36 16.49 -19.59
C ALA A 623 9.52 17.34 -19.03
N GLU A 624 10.72 17.21 -19.61
CA GLU A 624 11.89 17.98 -19.19
C GLU A 624 11.69 19.50 -19.39
N ARG A 625 11.13 19.90 -20.54
CA ARG A 625 10.82 21.30 -20.83
C ARG A 625 9.76 21.85 -19.89
N LEU A 626 8.68 21.10 -19.62
CA LEU A 626 7.61 21.53 -18.72
C LEU A 626 8.06 21.60 -17.26
N GLN A 627 8.92 20.68 -16.82
CA GLN A 627 9.55 20.77 -15.50
C GLN A 627 10.35 22.07 -15.34
N ARG A 628 11.13 22.43 -16.37
CA ARG A 628 11.91 23.69 -16.37
C ARG A 628 11.04 24.93 -16.45
N ARG A 629 9.94 24.88 -17.22
CA ARG A 629 9.13 26.06 -17.56
C ARG A 629 8.04 26.39 -16.55
N VAL A 630 7.36 25.36 -16.04
CA VAL A 630 6.17 25.50 -15.19
C VAL A 630 6.23 24.62 -13.93
N GLY A 631 7.36 23.95 -13.67
CA GLY A 631 7.55 23.14 -12.46
C GLY A 631 6.78 21.82 -12.45
N LEU A 632 6.20 21.40 -13.58
CA LEU A 632 5.40 20.18 -13.66
C LEU A 632 6.32 18.94 -13.55
N LEU A 633 6.09 18.14 -12.49
CA LEU A 633 6.78 16.86 -12.31
C LEU A 633 6.51 15.91 -13.49
N PRO A 634 7.53 15.18 -14.00
CA PRO A 634 7.35 14.25 -15.11
C PRO A 634 6.20 13.26 -14.87
N ASP A 635 6.06 12.74 -13.66
CA ASP A 635 5.03 11.75 -13.30
C ASP A 635 3.60 12.31 -13.34
N ARG A 636 3.43 13.63 -13.42
CA ARG A 636 2.14 14.32 -13.53
C ARG A 636 1.80 14.76 -14.96
N LEU A 637 2.62 14.38 -15.95
CA LEU A 637 2.34 14.53 -17.37
C LEU A 637 1.78 13.22 -17.95
N SER A 638 0.65 13.33 -18.63
CA SER A 638 0.02 12.26 -19.40
C SER A 638 -0.13 12.72 -20.85
N ILE A 639 0.44 12.00 -21.82
CA ILE A 639 0.23 12.29 -23.25
C ILE A 639 -0.45 11.08 -23.88
N THR A 640 -1.62 11.25 -24.49
CA THR A 640 -2.36 10.18 -25.16
C THR A 640 -2.46 10.45 -26.65
N ALA A 641 -2.56 9.39 -27.46
CA ALA A 641 -2.81 9.50 -28.89
C ALA A 641 -4.25 9.10 -29.24
N THR A 642 -4.81 9.71 -30.28
CA THR A 642 -6.03 9.22 -30.95
C THR A 642 -5.77 7.99 -31.81
N HIS A 643 -4.49 7.62 -32.00
CA HIS A 643 -4.09 6.52 -32.86
C HIS A 643 -4.61 6.66 -34.31
N THR A 644 -4.73 7.89 -34.81
CA THR A 644 -5.07 8.11 -36.23
C THR A 644 -3.96 7.56 -37.12
N HIS A 645 -4.32 6.69 -38.06
CA HIS A 645 -3.40 6.23 -39.10
C HIS A 645 -3.17 7.30 -40.17
N ASN A 646 -3.84 8.45 -40.09
CA ASN A 646 -3.67 9.58 -40.98
C ASN A 646 -2.85 10.72 -40.37
N GLY A 647 -2.09 10.43 -39.30
CA GLY A 647 -1.10 11.34 -38.70
C GLY A 647 0.34 11.12 -39.21
N PRO A 648 1.24 12.12 -39.05
CA PRO A 648 2.64 12.00 -39.44
C PRO A 648 3.41 10.94 -38.64
N ILE A 649 4.38 10.29 -39.28
CA ILE A 649 5.37 9.51 -38.54
C ILE A 649 6.29 10.44 -37.74
N LEU A 650 6.74 9.98 -36.57
CA LEU A 650 7.66 10.70 -35.69
C LEU A 650 9.04 10.06 -35.71
N ALA A 651 10.07 10.87 -35.47
CA ALA A 651 11.46 10.42 -35.45
C ALA A 651 11.70 9.38 -34.35
N GLY A 652 12.61 8.43 -34.63
CA GLY A 652 12.97 7.36 -33.69
C GLY A 652 11.95 6.22 -33.58
N MET A 653 11.02 6.10 -34.53
CA MET A 653 10.03 5.01 -34.57
C MET A 653 9.88 4.37 -35.95
N SER A 654 9.42 3.12 -35.98
CA SER A 654 8.92 2.44 -37.19
C SER A 654 9.97 2.26 -38.31
N GLU A 655 11.23 2.03 -37.95
CA GLU A 655 12.35 1.79 -38.89
C GLU A 655 12.04 0.67 -39.89
N THR A 656 11.33 -0.37 -39.44
CA THR A 656 11.03 -1.57 -40.24
C THR A 656 9.65 -1.55 -40.90
N LEU A 657 8.80 -0.56 -40.61
CA LEU A 657 7.39 -0.54 -41.03
C LEU A 657 7.20 -0.59 -42.55
N TYR A 658 8.02 0.13 -43.31
CA TYR A 658 7.87 0.26 -44.76
C TYR A 658 8.67 -0.78 -45.56
N CYS A 659 9.37 -1.70 -44.88
CA CYS A 659 10.14 -2.78 -45.51
C CYS A 659 11.33 -2.33 -46.39
N HIS A 660 11.65 -1.03 -46.40
CA HIS A 660 12.82 -0.45 -47.06
C HIS A 660 13.25 0.81 -46.30
N PRO A 661 14.53 1.23 -46.42
CA PRO A 661 15.00 2.47 -45.82
C PRO A 661 14.23 3.69 -46.35
N LEU A 662 13.93 4.64 -45.47
CA LEU A 662 13.30 5.89 -45.88
C LEU A 662 14.28 6.75 -46.71
N PRO A 663 13.82 7.38 -47.82
CA PRO A 663 14.58 8.42 -48.51
C PRO A 663 15.06 9.50 -47.54
N GLN A 664 16.23 10.09 -47.82
CA GLN A 664 16.84 11.10 -46.96
C GLN A 664 15.91 12.30 -46.73
N GLU A 665 15.31 12.85 -47.79
CA GLU A 665 14.36 13.96 -47.72
C GLU A 665 13.18 13.66 -46.78
N HIS A 666 12.61 12.45 -46.89
CA HIS A 666 11.52 12.03 -46.00
C HIS A 666 11.98 11.99 -44.54
N ARG A 667 13.22 11.53 -44.25
CA ARG A 667 13.76 11.53 -42.88
C ARG A 667 13.93 12.95 -42.33
N GLU A 668 14.42 13.88 -43.14
CA GLU A 668 14.60 15.29 -42.77
C GLU A 668 13.26 15.96 -42.44
N HIS A 669 12.20 15.71 -43.23
CA HIS A 669 10.84 16.18 -42.93
C HIS A 669 10.30 15.60 -41.62
N ILE A 670 10.55 14.32 -41.34
CA ILE A 670 10.11 13.65 -40.11
C ILE A 670 10.81 14.23 -38.87
N GLU A 671 12.13 14.45 -38.95
CA GLU A 671 12.90 15.07 -37.89
C GLU A 671 12.47 16.51 -37.63
N ARG A 672 12.28 17.29 -38.70
CA ARG A 672 11.74 18.65 -38.63
C ARG A 672 10.38 18.67 -37.93
N TYR A 673 9.45 17.83 -38.38
CA TYR A 673 8.11 17.76 -37.81
C TYR A 673 8.12 17.36 -36.34
N THR A 674 8.97 16.40 -35.97
CA THR A 674 9.08 15.94 -34.58
C THR A 674 9.53 17.07 -33.65
N LYS A 675 10.47 17.91 -34.10
CA LYS A 675 10.92 19.10 -33.36
C LYS A 675 9.80 20.13 -33.24
N GLU A 676 9.15 20.47 -34.35
CA GLU A 676 8.01 21.39 -34.39
C GLU A 676 6.87 20.91 -33.47
N LEU A 677 6.60 19.60 -33.44
CA LEU A 677 5.61 19.00 -32.57
C LEU A 677 5.98 19.15 -31.09
N ILE A 678 7.24 18.91 -30.70
CA ILE A 678 7.69 19.12 -29.31
C ILE A 678 7.46 20.57 -28.88
N ASP A 679 7.80 21.54 -29.75
CA ASP A 679 7.59 22.96 -29.48
C ASP A 679 6.08 23.28 -29.32
N LYS A 680 5.21 22.70 -30.16
CA LYS A 680 3.75 22.87 -30.05
C LYS A 680 3.14 22.17 -28.83
N LEU A 681 3.68 21.02 -28.41
CA LEU A 681 3.25 20.32 -27.19
C LEU A 681 3.61 21.10 -25.93
N GLU A 682 4.79 21.73 -25.91
CA GLU A 682 5.15 22.68 -24.87
C GLU A 682 4.23 23.91 -24.88
N GLN A 683 3.95 24.47 -26.06
CA GLN A 683 3.05 25.62 -26.21
C GLN A 683 1.65 25.33 -25.66
N VAL A 684 1.01 24.23 -26.08
CA VAL A 684 -0.36 23.91 -25.63
C VAL A 684 -0.42 23.65 -24.13
N ALA A 685 0.63 23.05 -23.56
CA ALA A 685 0.74 22.85 -22.14
C ALA A 685 0.80 24.18 -21.39
N ILE A 686 1.71 25.09 -21.77
CA ILE A 686 1.84 26.41 -21.16
C ILE A 686 0.52 27.19 -21.27
N SER A 687 -0.12 27.18 -22.44
CA SER A 687 -1.42 27.83 -22.62
C SER A 687 -2.52 27.22 -21.73
N ALA A 688 -2.48 25.92 -21.41
CA ALA A 688 -3.41 25.35 -20.44
C ALA A 688 -3.14 25.91 -19.04
N PHE A 689 -1.88 26.00 -18.60
CA PHE A 689 -1.54 26.63 -17.32
C PHE A 689 -1.99 28.09 -17.22
N GLU A 690 -1.79 28.88 -18.28
CA GLU A 690 -2.19 30.29 -18.34
C GLU A 690 -3.72 30.47 -18.30
N ASN A 691 -4.48 29.52 -18.87
CA ASN A 691 -5.94 29.55 -18.91
C ASN A 691 -6.61 28.82 -17.73
N SER A 692 -5.88 28.66 -16.62
CA SER A 692 -6.37 28.02 -15.39
C SER A 692 -7.45 28.85 -14.71
N GLN A 693 -8.60 28.24 -14.44
CA GLN A 693 -9.73 28.88 -13.76
C GLN A 693 -10.47 27.88 -12.85
N PRO A 694 -11.14 28.35 -11.78
CA PRO A 694 -11.99 27.50 -10.93
C PRO A 694 -13.07 26.77 -11.74
N ALA A 695 -13.22 25.47 -11.50
CA ALA A 695 -14.17 24.60 -12.19
C ALA A 695 -14.62 23.43 -11.32
N HIS A 696 -15.81 22.91 -11.64
CA HIS A 696 -16.29 21.63 -11.15
C HIS A 696 -16.02 20.53 -12.18
N LEU A 697 -15.59 19.38 -11.67
CA LEU A 697 -15.38 18.18 -12.46
C LEU A 697 -16.50 17.18 -12.17
N GLY A 698 -17.09 16.64 -13.22
CA GLY A 698 -18.01 15.52 -13.13
C GLY A 698 -17.68 14.50 -14.22
N TRP A 699 -18.12 13.26 -14.05
CA TRP A 699 -17.91 12.26 -15.09
C TRP A 699 -19.15 11.40 -15.29
N ALA A 700 -19.22 10.81 -16.48
CA ALA A 700 -20.27 9.89 -16.85
C ALA A 700 -19.70 8.82 -17.79
N ARG A 701 -20.50 7.77 -18.01
CA ARG A 701 -20.16 6.68 -18.93
C ARG A 701 -21.32 6.43 -19.86
N GLY A 702 -21.08 6.66 -21.13
CA GLY A 702 -22.00 6.36 -22.23
C GLY A 702 -21.67 5.05 -22.91
N ASN A 703 -22.31 4.84 -24.06
CA ASN A 703 -22.06 3.69 -24.93
C ASN A 703 -22.12 4.10 -26.40
N VAL A 704 -21.19 3.58 -27.22
CA VAL A 704 -21.25 3.68 -28.69
C VAL A 704 -20.88 2.34 -29.32
N ALA A 705 -21.43 2.04 -30.49
CA ALA A 705 -21.55 0.66 -30.95
C ALA A 705 -20.80 0.36 -32.25
N PHE A 706 -20.02 1.28 -32.81
CA PHE A 706 -19.37 1.07 -34.11
C PHE A 706 -18.06 0.25 -34.09
N ALA A 707 -17.51 -0.11 -32.92
CA ALA A 707 -16.30 -0.92 -32.83
C ALA A 707 -16.63 -2.41 -33.03
N ARG A 708 -15.76 -3.15 -33.74
CA ARG A 708 -15.86 -4.60 -33.91
C ARG A 708 -14.51 -5.25 -33.68
N ASN A 709 -14.51 -6.37 -32.95
CA ASN A 709 -13.32 -7.19 -32.80
C ASN A 709 -12.88 -7.70 -34.19
N ARG A 710 -11.63 -7.42 -34.55
CA ARG A 710 -11.07 -7.76 -35.87
C ARG A 710 -10.37 -9.13 -35.89
N ARG A 711 -10.16 -9.74 -34.73
CA ARG A 711 -9.52 -11.05 -34.58
C ARG A 711 -10.53 -12.18 -34.72
N THR A 712 -11.65 -12.06 -34.02
CA THR A 712 -12.72 -13.08 -34.00
C THR A 712 -14.08 -12.42 -34.20
N LYS A 713 -14.87 -12.93 -35.15
CA LYS A 713 -16.23 -12.45 -35.36
C LYS A 713 -17.06 -12.67 -34.08
N GLY A 714 -17.57 -11.59 -33.50
CA GLY A 714 -18.28 -11.63 -32.21
C GLY A 714 -17.36 -11.73 -30.98
N GLY A 715 -16.06 -11.52 -31.16
CA GLY A 715 -15.10 -11.43 -30.05
C GLY A 715 -15.33 -10.21 -29.16
N PRO A 716 -14.59 -10.10 -28.05
CA PRO A 716 -14.78 -9.05 -27.05
C PRO A 716 -14.55 -7.65 -27.62
N VAL A 717 -15.37 -6.69 -27.19
CA VAL A 717 -15.27 -5.26 -27.53
C VAL A 717 -15.71 -4.47 -26.29
N ASP A 718 -15.00 -3.39 -25.97
CA ASP A 718 -15.42 -2.44 -24.94
C ASP A 718 -16.19 -1.29 -25.59
N HIS A 719 -17.50 -1.29 -25.40
CA HIS A 719 -18.40 -0.29 -25.96
C HIS A 719 -18.58 0.95 -25.06
N ASP A 720 -17.94 0.97 -23.88
CA ASP A 720 -18.07 2.09 -22.95
C ASP A 720 -17.44 3.36 -23.54
N LEU A 721 -18.14 4.49 -23.35
CA LEU A 721 -17.67 5.84 -23.67
C LEU A 721 -17.56 6.65 -22.37
N PRO A 722 -16.50 6.47 -21.57
CA PRO A 722 -16.26 7.31 -20.40
C PRO A 722 -15.95 8.75 -20.83
N ALA A 723 -16.51 9.71 -20.10
CA ALA A 723 -16.32 11.14 -20.33
C ALA A 723 -16.14 11.89 -19.00
N LEU A 724 -15.03 12.63 -18.90
CA LEU A 724 -14.79 13.64 -17.88
C LEU A 724 -15.23 15.00 -18.40
N VAL A 725 -16.08 15.68 -17.64
CA VAL A 725 -16.72 16.95 -18.00
C VAL A 725 -16.22 18.04 -17.07
N VAL A 726 -15.82 19.17 -17.66
CA VAL A 726 -15.36 20.37 -16.95
C VAL A 726 -16.41 21.46 -17.11
N LYS A 727 -17.02 21.89 -16.00
CA LYS A 727 -17.92 23.06 -15.97
C LYS A 727 -17.29 24.18 -15.15
N ASP A 728 -17.43 25.42 -15.60
CA ASP A 728 -17.07 26.58 -14.76
C ASP A 728 -18.03 26.70 -13.56
N LEU A 729 -17.74 27.63 -12.64
CA LEU A 729 -18.59 27.86 -11.45
C LEU A 729 -20.01 28.33 -11.80
N ALA A 730 -20.24 28.82 -13.03
CA ALA A 730 -21.57 29.19 -13.53
C ALA A 730 -22.28 28.01 -14.23
N GLY A 731 -21.68 26.82 -14.24
CA GLY A 731 -22.23 25.62 -14.86
C GLY A 731 -22.01 25.52 -16.38
N ARG A 732 -21.29 26.45 -17.00
CA ARG A 732 -21.00 26.43 -18.45
C ARG A 732 -19.92 25.42 -18.77
N LEU A 733 -20.12 24.67 -19.85
CA LEU A 733 -19.17 23.66 -20.32
C LEU A 733 -17.88 24.32 -20.84
N ARG A 734 -16.73 23.93 -20.29
CA ARG A 734 -15.40 24.37 -20.76
C ARG A 734 -14.65 23.30 -21.55
N ALA A 735 -14.78 22.04 -21.14
CA ALA A 735 -14.14 20.94 -21.83
C ALA A 735 -14.83 19.60 -21.55
N VAL A 736 -14.62 18.66 -22.47
CA VAL A 736 -14.95 17.25 -22.31
C VAL A 736 -13.72 16.44 -22.72
N TYR A 737 -13.25 15.56 -21.83
CA TYR A 737 -12.28 14.53 -22.16
C TYR A 737 -12.99 13.19 -22.25
N LEU A 738 -12.76 12.43 -23.31
CA LEU A 738 -13.37 11.11 -23.52
C LEU A 738 -12.38 10.13 -24.17
N SER A 739 -12.68 8.84 -24.04
CA SER A 739 -11.98 7.80 -24.80
C SER A 739 -12.94 6.74 -25.33
N TYR A 740 -12.60 6.14 -26.47
CA TYR A 740 -13.33 4.99 -26.99
C TYR A 740 -12.37 3.90 -27.50
N ALA A 741 -12.66 2.63 -27.19
CA ALA A 741 -11.78 1.50 -27.47
C ALA A 741 -11.90 1.00 -28.92
N CYS A 742 -11.39 1.80 -29.87
CA CYS A 742 -11.46 1.49 -31.29
C CYS A 742 -10.30 2.14 -32.06
N HIS A 743 -9.67 1.43 -33.00
CA HIS A 743 -8.68 2.04 -33.89
C HIS A 743 -9.25 3.22 -34.70
N CYS A 744 -8.46 4.27 -34.90
CA CYS A 744 -8.73 5.32 -35.89
C CYS A 744 -8.24 4.90 -37.28
N THR A 745 -8.93 3.91 -37.85
CA THR A 745 -8.61 3.29 -39.15
C THR A 745 -9.78 3.29 -40.13
N THR A 746 -10.74 4.21 -39.98
CA THR A 746 -11.85 4.32 -40.94
C THR A 746 -11.29 4.72 -42.30
N LEU A 747 -10.31 5.62 -42.31
CA LEU A 747 -9.62 6.13 -43.47
C LEU A 747 -8.35 5.33 -43.78
N SER A 748 -7.99 5.29 -45.06
CA SER A 748 -6.76 4.64 -45.55
C SER A 748 -6.03 5.40 -46.66
N HIS A 749 -6.60 6.51 -47.12
CA HIS A 749 -5.97 7.38 -48.12
C HIS A 749 -4.69 8.05 -47.59
N ASN A 750 -3.82 8.54 -48.47
CA ASN A 750 -2.55 9.18 -48.07
C ASN A 750 -2.68 10.70 -47.82
N ARG A 751 -3.66 11.14 -47.03
CA ARG A 751 -3.91 12.54 -46.66
C ARG A 751 -4.04 12.69 -45.15
N LEU A 752 -3.66 13.84 -44.59
CA LEU A 752 -3.69 14.12 -43.15
C LEU A 752 -5.14 14.23 -42.63
N SER A 753 -5.45 13.54 -41.52
CA SER A 753 -6.78 13.54 -40.90
C SER A 753 -6.76 12.96 -39.48
N GLY A 754 -7.67 13.42 -38.61
CA GLY A 754 -7.90 12.86 -37.27
C GLY A 754 -8.79 11.60 -37.25
N ASP A 755 -9.25 11.12 -38.43
CA ASP A 755 -10.20 10.01 -38.58
C ASP A 755 -11.49 10.25 -37.75
N TRP A 756 -12.19 9.21 -37.30
CA TRP A 756 -13.42 9.35 -36.51
C TRP A 756 -13.20 10.18 -35.24
N ALA A 757 -12.01 10.16 -34.63
CA ALA A 757 -11.72 10.92 -33.42
C ALA A 757 -11.68 12.43 -33.68
N GLY A 758 -11.05 12.85 -34.77
CA GLY A 758 -11.08 14.26 -35.19
C GLY A 758 -12.50 14.72 -35.55
N TYR A 759 -13.28 13.90 -36.24
CA TYR A 759 -14.70 14.20 -36.48
C TYR A 759 -15.54 14.24 -35.20
N ALA A 760 -15.23 13.41 -34.19
CA ALA A 760 -15.88 13.47 -32.89
C ALA A 760 -15.59 14.79 -32.17
N GLN A 761 -14.33 15.24 -32.19
CA GLN A 761 -13.94 16.54 -31.65
C GLN A 761 -14.73 17.67 -32.33
N GLU A 762 -14.78 17.69 -33.67
CA GLU A 762 -15.55 18.68 -34.41
C GLU A 762 -17.04 18.62 -34.08
N SER A 763 -17.62 17.43 -34.02
CA SER A 763 -19.05 17.25 -33.73
C SER A 763 -19.41 17.81 -32.36
N ILE A 764 -18.63 17.50 -31.31
CA ILE A 764 -18.85 17.98 -29.95
C ILE A 764 -18.71 19.51 -29.91
N GLN A 765 -17.66 20.07 -30.52
CA GLN A 765 -17.40 21.51 -30.49
C GLN A 765 -18.42 22.32 -31.32
N ARG A 766 -19.03 21.72 -32.36
CA ARG A 766 -20.16 22.31 -33.08
C ARG A 766 -21.42 22.35 -32.20
N SER A 767 -21.70 21.28 -31.45
CA SER A 767 -22.85 21.23 -30.53
C SER A 767 -22.67 22.08 -29.28
N PHE A 768 -21.43 22.28 -28.84
CA PHE A 768 -21.09 23.07 -27.65
C PHE A 768 -20.00 24.11 -27.97
N PRO A 769 -20.36 25.22 -28.63
CA PRO A 769 -19.41 26.27 -28.98
C PRO A 769 -18.66 26.81 -27.75
N GLY A 770 -17.33 26.90 -27.85
CA GLY A 770 -16.45 27.36 -26.77
C GLY A 770 -15.91 26.25 -25.86
N ALA A 771 -16.46 25.03 -25.92
CA ALA A 771 -15.87 23.89 -25.21
C ALA A 771 -14.70 23.29 -26.01
N ILE A 772 -13.67 22.78 -25.32
CA ILE A 772 -12.59 22.00 -25.94
C ILE A 772 -12.89 20.51 -25.78
N ALA A 773 -12.95 19.77 -26.89
CA ALA A 773 -13.14 18.31 -26.88
C ALA A 773 -11.80 17.59 -27.01
N LEU A 774 -11.40 16.85 -25.98
CA LEU A 774 -10.19 16.04 -25.92
C LEU A 774 -10.57 14.56 -26.11
N VAL A 775 -9.94 13.88 -27.07
CA VAL A 775 -10.29 12.49 -27.42
C VAL A 775 -9.05 11.60 -27.32
N SER A 776 -9.22 10.41 -26.76
CA SER A 776 -8.21 9.35 -26.74
C SER A 776 -8.79 8.01 -27.19
N VAL A 777 -7.92 7.04 -27.41
CA VAL A 777 -8.34 5.66 -27.69
C VAL A 777 -8.12 4.79 -26.46
N GLY A 778 -9.18 4.06 -26.07
CA GLY A 778 -9.15 3.08 -24.97
C GLY A 778 -8.55 1.74 -25.40
N CYS A 779 -8.61 0.74 -24.53
CA CYS A 779 -8.05 -0.60 -24.81
C CYS A 779 -8.85 -1.32 -25.92
N GLY A 780 -8.49 -1.07 -27.17
CA GLY A 780 -9.18 -1.57 -28.36
C GLY A 780 -8.23 -1.87 -29.50
N ALA A 781 -7.01 -2.31 -29.18
CA ALA A 781 -6.00 -2.62 -30.19
C ALA A 781 -6.43 -3.76 -31.14
N ASP A 782 -7.34 -4.62 -30.69
CA ASP A 782 -7.96 -5.69 -31.47
C ASP A 782 -9.35 -5.32 -32.01
N ALA A 783 -9.72 -4.03 -32.00
CA ALA A 783 -10.99 -3.52 -32.51
C ALA A 783 -10.81 -2.48 -33.64
N ASN A 784 -11.57 -2.65 -34.72
CA ASN A 784 -11.66 -1.70 -35.83
C ASN A 784 -13.07 -1.11 -35.94
N PRO A 785 -13.22 0.09 -36.54
CA PRO A 785 -14.52 0.68 -36.80
C PRO A 785 -15.22 -0.07 -37.94
N VAL A 786 -16.54 -0.20 -37.86
CA VAL A 786 -17.36 -0.74 -38.95
C VAL A 786 -17.27 0.19 -40.16
N ARG A 787 -16.72 -0.29 -41.28
CA ARG A 787 -16.55 0.55 -42.48
C ARG A 787 -17.85 0.84 -43.24
N GLY A 788 -18.93 0.09 -43.00
CA GLY A 788 -20.20 0.26 -43.73
C GLY A 788 -20.04 0.09 -45.25
N GLY A 789 -21.04 0.54 -46.01
CA GLY A 789 -21.04 0.52 -47.49
C GLY A 789 -20.88 1.89 -48.17
N GLY A 790 -20.72 2.97 -47.38
CA GLY A 790 -20.59 4.35 -47.89
C GLY A 790 -19.14 4.82 -48.09
N PRO A 791 -18.93 6.04 -48.62
CA PRO A 791 -17.59 6.63 -48.75
C PRO A 791 -16.88 6.71 -47.38
N PRO A 792 -15.59 6.34 -47.27
CA PRO A 792 -14.88 6.29 -45.99
C PRO A 792 -14.89 7.60 -45.19
N ASP A 793 -14.77 8.75 -45.85
CA ASP A 793 -14.82 10.08 -45.23
C ASP A 793 -16.20 10.34 -44.57
N GLU A 794 -17.28 9.94 -45.22
CA GLU A 794 -18.63 10.07 -44.66
C GLU A 794 -18.87 9.13 -43.48
N VAL A 795 -18.30 7.93 -43.54
CA VAL A 795 -18.37 6.94 -42.45
C VAL A 795 -17.59 7.43 -41.23
N ALA A 796 -16.39 7.99 -41.42
CA ALA A 796 -15.60 8.58 -40.33
C ALA A 796 -16.37 9.74 -39.67
N ALA A 797 -16.98 10.60 -40.48
CA ALA A 797 -17.83 11.67 -39.98
C ALA A 797 -19.10 11.16 -39.27
N MET A 798 -19.68 10.04 -39.71
CA MET A 798 -20.83 9.40 -39.06
C MET A 798 -20.47 8.89 -37.66
N HIS A 799 -19.36 8.17 -37.50
CA HIS A 799 -18.89 7.71 -36.19
C HIS A 799 -18.55 8.87 -35.27
N GLY A 800 -17.94 9.93 -35.81
CA GLY A 800 -17.70 11.17 -35.05
C GLY A 800 -18.99 11.80 -34.54
N ARG A 801 -20.04 11.83 -35.37
CA ARG A 801 -21.38 12.29 -34.96
C ARG A 801 -22.02 11.40 -33.91
N GLU A 802 -21.88 10.07 -34.01
CA GLU A 802 -22.41 9.13 -33.01
C GLU A 802 -21.85 9.44 -31.61
N ILE A 803 -20.54 9.67 -31.50
CA ILE A 803 -19.90 10.10 -30.25
C ILE A 803 -20.42 11.47 -29.80
N GLY A 804 -20.53 12.44 -30.72
CA GLY A 804 -21.03 13.77 -30.40
C GLY A 804 -22.45 13.76 -29.84
N VAL A 805 -23.33 12.96 -30.42
CA VAL A 805 -24.71 12.75 -29.94
C VAL A 805 -24.71 12.12 -28.55
N GLU A 806 -23.89 11.09 -28.33
CA GLU A 806 -23.83 10.42 -27.03
C GLU A 806 -23.29 11.34 -25.93
N VAL A 807 -22.26 12.15 -26.21
CA VAL A 807 -21.78 13.18 -25.29
C VAL A 807 -22.89 14.20 -24.98
N GLY A 808 -23.66 14.62 -25.99
CA GLY A 808 -24.82 15.49 -25.79
C GLY A 808 -25.85 14.88 -24.85
N ARG A 809 -26.14 13.59 -24.98
CA ARG A 809 -27.03 12.84 -24.07
C ARG A 809 -26.48 12.78 -22.65
N LEU A 810 -25.18 12.50 -22.48
CA LEU A 810 -24.53 12.45 -21.16
C LEU A 810 -24.57 13.79 -20.43
N LEU A 811 -24.41 14.90 -21.15
CA LEU A 811 -24.44 16.25 -20.57
C LEU A 811 -25.83 16.70 -20.09
N GLN A 812 -26.90 16.01 -20.52
CA GLN A 812 -28.27 16.24 -20.05
C GLN A 812 -28.60 15.45 -18.76
N GLN A 813 -27.76 14.52 -18.36
CA GLN A 813 -27.93 13.74 -17.13
C GLN A 813 -27.17 14.36 -15.96
N GLU A 814 -27.53 13.93 -14.75
CA GLU A 814 -26.72 14.23 -13.57
C GLU A 814 -25.36 13.51 -13.67
N LEU A 815 -24.30 14.31 -13.70
CA LEU A 815 -22.93 13.82 -13.76
C LEU A 815 -22.49 13.39 -12.36
N ARG A 816 -21.66 12.34 -12.27
CA ARG A 816 -21.06 11.95 -10.99
C ARG A 816 -19.98 12.96 -10.62
N PRO A 817 -20.13 13.75 -9.55
CA PRO A 817 -19.14 14.76 -9.18
C PRO A 817 -17.83 14.09 -8.74
N LEU A 818 -16.69 14.68 -9.12
CA LEU A 818 -15.39 14.25 -8.64
C LEU A 818 -15.04 14.95 -7.33
N LYS A 819 -14.84 14.17 -6.27
CA LYS A 819 -14.58 14.66 -4.92
C LYS A 819 -13.16 14.30 -4.48
N GLY A 820 -12.53 15.19 -3.74
CA GLY A 820 -11.25 14.96 -3.07
C GLY A 820 -10.00 15.33 -3.90
N PRO A 821 -8.80 15.13 -3.32
CA PRO A 821 -7.56 15.54 -3.96
C PRO A 821 -7.24 14.68 -5.18
N LEU A 822 -6.60 15.30 -6.19
CA LEU A 822 -6.03 14.61 -7.33
C LEU A 822 -4.65 14.05 -6.98
N ASN A 823 -4.58 12.74 -6.84
CA ASN A 823 -3.33 12.00 -6.67
C ASN A 823 -2.94 11.32 -7.98
N VAL A 824 -1.67 11.44 -8.34
CA VAL A 824 -1.12 10.81 -9.55
C VAL A 824 -0.03 9.85 -9.14
N MET A 825 0.00 8.68 -9.77
CA MET A 825 1.11 7.74 -9.66
C MET A 825 1.55 7.34 -11.07
N PHE A 826 2.86 7.17 -11.25
CA PHE A 826 3.47 6.78 -12.51
C PHE A 826 4.56 5.77 -12.21
N SER A 827 4.61 4.70 -12.99
CA SER A 827 5.68 3.72 -12.93
C SER A 827 5.91 3.13 -14.33
N THR A 828 6.90 2.27 -14.45
CA THR A 828 7.20 1.55 -15.69
C THR A 828 7.34 0.06 -15.38
N VAL A 829 6.65 -0.77 -16.15
CA VAL A 829 6.70 -2.24 -16.02
C VAL A 829 7.56 -2.80 -17.14
N ASP A 830 8.56 -3.60 -16.78
CA ASP A 830 9.42 -4.27 -17.76
C ASP A 830 8.75 -5.54 -18.33
N LEU A 831 8.36 -5.47 -19.60
CA LEU A 831 7.78 -6.59 -20.35
C LEU A 831 8.88 -7.34 -21.11
N HIS A 832 9.19 -8.55 -20.68
CA HIS A 832 10.27 -9.32 -21.28
C HIS A 832 9.87 -9.95 -22.61
N LEU A 833 10.80 -9.95 -23.56
CA LEU A 833 10.65 -10.68 -24.81
C LEU A 833 10.95 -12.17 -24.60
N ALA A 834 10.40 -13.00 -25.49
CA ALA A 834 10.79 -14.39 -25.65
C ALA A 834 12.28 -14.50 -26.03
N PRO A 835 12.91 -15.70 -25.93
CA PRO A 835 14.31 -15.88 -26.30
C PRO A 835 14.62 -15.29 -27.68
N LEU A 836 15.65 -14.45 -27.73
CA LEU A 836 16.02 -13.76 -28.95
C LEU A 836 16.47 -14.75 -30.04
N PRO A 837 16.19 -14.46 -31.33
CA PRO A 837 16.71 -15.27 -32.42
C PRO A 837 18.25 -15.26 -32.44
N SER A 838 18.86 -16.42 -32.71
CA SER A 838 20.30 -16.53 -32.91
C SER A 838 20.74 -15.83 -34.20
N ARG A 839 22.04 -15.50 -34.34
CA ARG A 839 22.57 -14.93 -35.58
C ARG A 839 22.24 -15.80 -36.80
N ALA A 840 22.38 -17.12 -36.68
CA ALA A 840 22.01 -18.06 -37.74
C ALA A 840 20.51 -18.02 -38.08
N GLU A 841 19.63 -17.83 -37.09
CA GLU A 841 18.20 -17.64 -37.34
C GLU A 841 17.91 -16.32 -38.04
N TRP A 842 18.60 -15.23 -37.67
CA TRP A 842 18.49 -13.96 -38.37
C TRP A 842 18.98 -14.06 -39.82
N GLU A 843 20.11 -14.72 -40.09
CA GLU A 843 20.60 -14.98 -41.44
C GLU A 843 19.58 -15.76 -42.27
N ARG A 844 18.93 -16.78 -41.70
CA ARG A 844 17.82 -17.49 -42.38
C ARG A 844 16.63 -16.58 -42.67
N ARG A 845 16.20 -15.76 -41.70
CA ARG A 845 15.08 -14.82 -41.87
C ARG A 845 15.40 -13.74 -42.90
N ALA A 846 16.65 -13.28 -42.98
CA ALA A 846 17.09 -12.28 -43.96
C ALA A 846 16.93 -12.75 -45.42
N GLN A 847 16.95 -14.07 -45.64
CA GLN A 847 16.69 -14.69 -46.94
C GLN A 847 15.20 -14.85 -47.26
N ARG A 848 14.30 -14.73 -46.27
CA ARG A 848 12.85 -14.74 -46.54
C ARG A 848 12.45 -13.49 -47.30
N ASP A 849 11.59 -13.69 -48.29
CA ASP A 849 10.95 -12.64 -49.08
C ASP A 849 11.96 -11.65 -49.71
N ALA A 850 13.21 -12.09 -49.92
CA ALA A 850 14.30 -11.28 -50.48
C ALA A 850 13.94 -10.74 -51.87
N ASP A 851 13.23 -11.55 -52.66
CA ASP A 851 12.81 -11.21 -54.03
C ASP A 851 11.55 -10.34 -54.08
N ARG A 852 10.86 -10.14 -52.94
CA ARG A 852 9.55 -9.45 -52.85
C ARG A 852 9.53 -8.24 -51.92
N GLY A 853 10.65 -7.92 -51.25
CA GLY A 853 10.71 -6.81 -50.29
C GLY A 853 9.86 -7.04 -49.04
N GLY A 854 9.76 -8.28 -48.55
CA GLY A 854 8.92 -8.60 -47.38
C GLY A 854 9.48 -8.08 -46.05
N THR A 855 8.58 -7.72 -45.13
CA THR A 855 8.90 -7.12 -43.82
C THR A 855 9.83 -7.98 -42.97
N VAL A 856 9.65 -9.31 -42.98
CA VAL A 856 10.45 -10.24 -42.16
C VAL A 856 11.92 -10.22 -42.56
N GLY A 857 12.20 -10.23 -43.86
CA GLY A 857 13.57 -10.18 -44.38
C GLY A 857 14.24 -8.84 -44.10
N PHE A 858 13.52 -7.73 -44.29
CA PHE A 858 14.05 -6.40 -43.99
C PHE A 858 14.36 -6.22 -42.50
N HIS A 859 13.41 -6.59 -41.63
CA HIS A 859 13.59 -6.59 -40.18
C HIS A 859 14.80 -7.44 -39.74
N ALA A 860 14.99 -8.62 -40.33
CA ALA A 860 16.13 -9.47 -40.02
C ALA A 860 17.47 -8.83 -40.43
N ARG A 861 17.54 -8.17 -41.59
CA ARG A 861 18.73 -7.44 -42.03
C ARG A 861 19.06 -6.27 -41.10
N VAL A 862 18.07 -5.49 -40.68
CA VAL A 862 18.26 -4.41 -39.68
C VAL A 862 18.86 -4.95 -38.39
N HIS A 863 18.37 -6.10 -37.88
CA HIS A 863 18.94 -6.72 -36.68
C HIS A 863 20.34 -7.32 -36.88
N LEU A 864 20.64 -7.88 -38.05
CA LEU A 864 22.00 -8.34 -38.38
C LEU A 864 22.98 -7.15 -38.41
N ASP A 865 22.61 -6.06 -39.06
CA ASP A 865 23.44 -4.86 -39.13
C ASP A 865 23.71 -4.29 -37.73
N ARG A 866 22.73 -4.33 -36.82
CA ARG A 866 22.91 -3.96 -35.40
C ARG A 866 23.89 -4.87 -34.68
N LEU A 867 23.79 -6.18 -34.88
CA LEU A 867 24.71 -7.16 -34.30
C LEU A 867 26.14 -6.94 -34.82
N ASP A 868 26.29 -6.68 -36.12
CA ASP A 868 27.60 -6.45 -36.74
C ASP A 868 28.25 -5.14 -36.27
N ARG A 869 27.45 -4.15 -35.86
CA ARG A 869 27.91 -2.93 -35.16
C ARG A 869 28.16 -3.11 -33.67
N GLY A 870 27.93 -4.30 -33.12
CA GLY A 870 28.10 -4.59 -31.68
C GLY A 870 27.02 -3.98 -30.79
N GLU A 871 25.85 -3.63 -31.33
CA GLU A 871 24.73 -3.09 -30.55
C GLU A 871 24.06 -4.19 -29.71
N VAL A 872 23.65 -3.82 -28.49
CA VAL A 872 22.90 -4.72 -27.62
C VAL A 872 21.43 -4.73 -28.05
N ILE A 873 20.94 -5.89 -28.50
CA ILE A 873 19.51 -6.07 -28.80
C ILE A 873 18.70 -6.01 -27.50
N LYS A 874 17.69 -5.14 -27.47
CA LYS A 874 16.79 -4.98 -26.33
C LYS A 874 16.03 -6.29 -26.06
N THR A 875 16.00 -6.72 -24.80
CA THR A 875 15.34 -7.96 -24.34
C THR A 875 14.02 -7.71 -23.60
N LYS A 876 13.66 -6.43 -23.41
CA LYS A 876 12.46 -6.01 -22.69
C LYS A 876 11.92 -4.70 -23.25
N VAL A 877 10.62 -4.51 -23.10
CA VAL A 877 9.89 -3.29 -23.45
C VAL A 877 9.42 -2.62 -22.16
N PRO A 878 9.88 -1.39 -21.84
CA PRO A 878 9.36 -0.64 -20.71
C PRO A 878 7.95 -0.14 -21.03
N LEU A 879 6.95 -0.53 -20.24
CA LEU A 879 5.57 -0.08 -20.41
C LEU A 879 5.19 0.93 -19.32
N PRO A 880 4.90 2.20 -19.66
CA PRO A 880 4.44 3.16 -18.65
C PRO A 880 3.03 2.80 -18.17
N VAL A 881 2.83 2.85 -16.85
CA VAL A 881 1.53 2.71 -16.20
C VAL A 881 1.32 3.92 -15.30
N GLN A 882 0.24 4.66 -15.54
CA GLN A 882 -0.06 5.88 -14.78
C GLN A 882 -1.52 5.89 -14.32
N THR A 883 -1.77 6.41 -13.13
CA THR A 883 -3.11 6.56 -12.58
C THR A 883 -3.38 7.96 -12.08
N TRP A 884 -4.60 8.46 -12.33
CA TRP A 884 -5.14 9.69 -11.77
C TRP A 884 -6.31 9.33 -10.86
N LYS A 885 -6.18 9.57 -9.55
CA LYS A 885 -7.19 9.26 -8.54
C LYS A 885 -7.78 10.55 -7.98
N PHE A 886 -9.08 10.73 -8.16
CA PHE A 886 -9.86 11.82 -7.58
C PHE A 886 -10.54 11.31 -6.31
N GLY A 887 -9.85 11.44 -5.18
CA GLY A 887 -10.31 10.90 -3.89
C GLY A 887 -10.68 9.42 -4.01
N ASN A 888 -11.95 9.09 -3.77
CA ASN A 888 -12.53 7.77 -3.99
C ASN A 888 -13.56 7.77 -5.16
N SER A 889 -13.76 8.90 -5.85
CA SER A 889 -14.85 9.09 -6.83
C SER A 889 -14.55 8.47 -8.20
N LEU A 890 -13.32 8.63 -8.68
CA LEU A 890 -12.88 8.12 -9.97
C LEU A 890 -11.37 7.85 -9.95
N ALA A 891 -10.97 6.75 -10.57
CA ALA A 891 -9.60 6.48 -10.99
C ALA A 891 -9.55 6.35 -12.52
N ILE A 892 -8.66 7.10 -13.17
CA ILE A 892 -8.35 6.95 -14.59
C ILE A 892 -6.99 6.27 -14.69
N VAL A 893 -6.93 5.14 -15.40
CA VAL A 893 -5.72 4.37 -15.67
C VAL A 893 -5.27 4.68 -17.09
N PHE A 894 -4.00 5.01 -17.26
CA PHE A 894 -3.35 5.26 -18.55
C PHE A 894 -2.27 4.21 -18.78
N LEU A 895 -2.54 3.28 -19.69
CA LEU A 895 -1.59 2.24 -20.10
C LEU A 895 -0.83 2.67 -21.36
N GLY A 896 0.48 2.44 -21.36
CA GLY A 896 1.27 2.51 -22.58
C GLY A 896 0.93 1.41 -23.57
N GLY A 897 1.34 1.61 -24.83
CA GLY A 897 1.16 0.61 -25.89
C GLY A 897 -0.24 0.54 -26.51
N GLU A 898 -0.35 -0.25 -27.58
CA GLU A 898 -1.63 -0.59 -28.21
C GLU A 898 -2.23 -1.78 -27.45
N VAL A 899 -2.98 -1.49 -26.38
CA VAL A 899 -3.50 -2.49 -25.45
C VAL A 899 -4.79 -3.13 -25.96
N VAL A 900 -4.87 -4.47 -25.93
CA VAL A 900 -6.07 -5.21 -26.33
C VAL A 900 -7.19 -5.12 -25.28
N VAL A 901 -8.42 -5.40 -25.70
CA VAL A 901 -9.64 -5.20 -24.89
C VAL A 901 -9.68 -6.00 -23.58
N ASP A 902 -9.03 -7.15 -23.52
CA ASP A 902 -9.03 -8.06 -22.36
C ASP A 902 -8.61 -7.34 -21.07
N TYR A 903 -7.64 -6.44 -21.13
CA TYR A 903 -7.17 -5.70 -19.96
C TYR A 903 -8.26 -4.80 -19.38
N ALA A 904 -8.96 -4.04 -20.21
CA ALA A 904 -10.04 -3.19 -19.75
C ALA A 904 -11.21 -4.00 -19.17
N LEU A 905 -11.58 -5.11 -19.82
CA LEU A 905 -12.67 -5.97 -19.34
C LEU A 905 -12.30 -6.65 -18.01
N ARG A 906 -11.08 -7.18 -17.91
CA ARG A 906 -10.57 -7.82 -16.70
C ARG A 906 -10.47 -6.83 -15.54
N LEU A 907 -9.85 -5.67 -15.75
CA LEU A 907 -9.72 -4.66 -14.70
C LEU A 907 -11.09 -4.12 -14.25
N LYS A 908 -12.06 -3.97 -15.15
CA LYS A 908 -13.45 -3.62 -14.79
C LYS A 908 -14.19 -4.73 -14.03
N GLN A 909 -13.75 -5.98 -14.14
CA GLN A 909 -14.29 -7.10 -13.36
C GLN A 909 -13.67 -7.15 -11.96
N GLU A 910 -12.37 -6.94 -11.86
CA GLU A 910 -11.60 -7.01 -10.60
C GLU A 910 -11.70 -5.74 -9.76
N LEU A 911 -11.94 -4.59 -10.39
CA LEU A 911 -12.13 -3.28 -9.74
C LEU A 911 -13.58 -2.82 -9.88
N ASP A 912 -13.98 -1.78 -9.14
CA ASP A 912 -15.33 -1.22 -9.26
C ASP A 912 -15.50 -0.47 -10.59
N PRO A 913 -16.25 -1.03 -11.58
CA PRO A 913 -16.42 -0.43 -12.90
C PRO A 913 -17.20 0.89 -12.85
N GLN A 914 -17.80 1.23 -11.71
CA GLN A 914 -18.46 2.51 -11.50
C GLN A 914 -17.53 3.60 -11.02
N ARG A 915 -16.25 3.30 -10.78
CA ARG A 915 -15.24 4.23 -10.27
C ARG A 915 -13.89 4.09 -10.97
N VAL A 916 -13.77 3.24 -11.99
CA VAL A 916 -12.55 3.09 -12.79
C VAL A 916 -12.78 3.32 -14.27
N TRP A 917 -11.84 4.01 -14.90
CA TRP A 917 -11.76 4.24 -16.33
C TRP A 917 -10.40 3.74 -16.82
N ILE A 918 -10.40 2.68 -17.65
CA ILE A 918 -9.17 2.12 -18.23
C ILE A 918 -8.95 2.70 -19.63
N ASN A 919 -7.84 3.41 -19.81
CA ASN A 919 -7.43 4.03 -21.07
C ASN A 919 -6.05 3.51 -21.52
N SER A 920 -5.72 3.68 -22.81
CA SER A 920 -4.45 3.22 -23.38
C SER A 920 -3.83 4.24 -24.35
N TYR A 921 -2.83 3.84 -25.15
CA TYR A 921 -2.08 4.71 -26.07
C TYR A 921 -1.46 5.93 -25.37
N ALA A 922 -1.00 5.73 -24.12
CA ALA A 922 -0.55 6.80 -23.24
C ALA A 922 0.95 6.74 -22.94
N ASN A 923 1.61 7.90 -22.91
CA ASN A 923 2.98 8.18 -22.49
C ASN A 923 4.09 7.56 -23.37
N ASP A 924 3.98 6.30 -23.73
CA ASP A 924 4.78 5.62 -24.74
C ASP A 924 3.94 4.53 -25.40
N VAL A 925 4.03 4.40 -26.71
CA VAL A 925 3.27 3.40 -27.48
C VAL A 925 4.24 2.54 -28.29
N PRO A 926 5.02 1.65 -27.64
CA PRO A 926 6.12 0.94 -28.29
C PRO A 926 5.64 -0.11 -29.30
N CYS A 927 4.54 -0.80 -28.99
CA CYS A 927 3.95 -1.87 -29.79
C CYS A 927 2.57 -2.28 -29.25
N TYR A 928 1.98 -3.31 -29.86
CA TYR A 928 0.83 -4.03 -29.33
C TYR A 928 1.16 -4.69 -27.99
N ILE A 929 0.20 -4.66 -27.06
CA ILE A 929 0.29 -5.31 -25.75
C ILE A 929 -0.79 -6.40 -25.69
N PRO A 930 -0.43 -7.67 -25.98
CA PRO A 930 -1.40 -8.76 -25.98
C PRO A 930 -1.76 -9.19 -24.55
N SER A 931 -2.96 -9.73 -24.35
CA SER A 931 -3.30 -10.54 -23.17
C SER A 931 -2.67 -11.94 -23.30
N GLU A 932 -2.68 -12.74 -22.23
CA GLU A 932 -2.24 -14.14 -22.30
C GLU A 932 -3.11 -14.95 -23.27
N ARG A 933 -4.38 -14.58 -23.46
CA ARG A 933 -5.24 -15.17 -24.49
C ARG A 933 -4.72 -14.82 -25.89
N VAL A 934 -4.55 -13.53 -26.19
CA VAL A 934 -4.10 -13.06 -27.51
C VAL A 934 -2.68 -13.52 -27.84
N LEU A 935 -1.79 -13.57 -26.85
CA LEU A 935 -0.43 -14.08 -26.99
C LEU A 935 -0.42 -15.57 -27.38
N ARG A 936 -1.27 -16.39 -26.74
CA ARG A 936 -1.42 -17.82 -27.08
C ARG A 936 -2.05 -18.05 -28.45
N GLU A 937 -3.04 -17.24 -28.82
CA GLU A 937 -3.66 -17.29 -30.15
C GLU A 937 -2.67 -16.91 -31.27
N GLY A 938 -1.69 -16.06 -30.96
CA GLY A 938 -0.75 -15.52 -31.94
C GLY A 938 -1.43 -14.55 -32.92
N GLY A 939 -0.98 -14.53 -34.17
CA GLY A 939 -1.44 -13.58 -35.18
C GLY A 939 -0.83 -12.18 -35.02
N TYR A 940 -1.53 -11.16 -35.52
CA TYR A 940 -0.97 -9.79 -35.62
C TYR A 940 -0.66 -9.19 -34.23
N GLU A 941 -1.67 -9.00 -33.38
CA GLU A 941 -1.50 -8.46 -32.02
C GLU A 941 -0.75 -9.42 -31.07
N GLY A 942 -0.84 -10.73 -31.32
CA GLY A 942 -0.20 -11.77 -30.51
C GLY A 942 1.30 -11.96 -30.75
N GLY A 943 1.92 -11.15 -31.60
CA GLY A 943 3.38 -11.17 -31.81
C GLY A 943 3.83 -10.92 -33.25
N GLY A 944 2.97 -11.09 -34.25
CA GLY A 944 3.30 -10.82 -35.66
C GLY A 944 3.65 -9.35 -35.90
N ALA A 945 2.96 -8.43 -35.23
CA ALA A 945 3.14 -7.00 -35.35
C ALA A 945 4.53 -6.53 -34.90
N MET A 946 5.24 -7.30 -34.05
CA MET A 946 6.56 -6.94 -33.52
C MET A 946 7.57 -6.60 -34.62
N THR A 947 7.46 -7.25 -35.79
CA THR A 947 8.28 -6.96 -36.96
C THR A 947 8.12 -5.54 -37.51
N PHE A 948 6.94 -4.93 -37.41
CA PHE A 948 6.68 -3.54 -37.85
C PHE A 948 7.05 -2.49 -36.80
N HIS A 949 7.22 -2.93 -35.56
CA HIS A 949 7.64 -2.13 -34.42
C HIS A 949 9.11 -2.33 -34.05
N ASP A 950 9.86 -3.07 -34.88
CA ASP A 950 11.31 -3.26 -34.74
C ASP A 950 11.70 -3.95 -33.41
N TRP A 951 10.91 -4.95 -33.01
CA TRP A 951 11.19 -5.81 -31.87
C TRP A 951 11.63 -7.21 -32.28
N ALA A 952 12.74 -7.66 -31.70
CA ALA A 952 13.44 -8.89 -32.07
C ALA A 952 12.63 -10.19 -31.86
N ALA A 953 11.66 -10.19 -30.94
CA ALA A 953 10.85 -11.35 -30.61
C ALA A 953 9.47 -10.92 -30.05
N PRO A 954 8.45 -11.81 -30.06
CA PRO A 954 7.23 -11.65 -29.28
C PRO A 954 7.49 -11.55 -27.77
N PHE A 955 6.48 -11.15 -27.00
CA PHE A 955 6.56 -11.16 -25.54
C PHE A 955 6.64 -12.58 -24.96
N ARG A 956 7.29 -12.69 -23.81
CA ARG A 956 7.24 -13.89 -22.97
C ARG A 956 5.89 -13.93 -22.23
N PRO A 957 5.29 -15.12 -22.01
CA PRO A 957 4.11 -15.27 -21.17
C PRO A 957 4.31 -14.75 -19.74
N GLY A 958 3.22 -14.31 -19.11
CA GLY A 958 3.18 -13.69 -17.78
C GLY A 958 3.21 -12.16 -17.80
N LEU A 959 3.06 -11.52 -18.97
CA LEU A 959 3.03 -10.05 -19.08
C LEU A 959 1.72 -9.46 -18.56
N GLU A 960 0.59 -10.17 -18.75
CA GLU A 960 -0.73 -9.64 -18.43
C GLU A 960 -0.85 -9.41 -16.92
N GLN A 961 -0.42 -10.40 -16.13
CA GLN A 961 -0.48 -10.32 -14.67
C GLN A 961 0.40 -9.20 -14.13
N LYS A 962 1.60 -8.97 -14.70
CA LYS A 962 2.47 -7.87 -14.28
C LYS A 962 1.82 -6.50 -14.44
N ILE A 963 1.12 -6.29 -15.55
CA ILE A 963 0.43 -5.02 -15.82
C ILE A 963 -0.76 -4.87 -14.87
N VAL A 964 -1.54 -5.94 -14.68
CA VAL A 964 -2.69 -5.95 -13.76
C VAL A 964 -2.27 -5.72 -12.32
N ASP A 965 -1.22 -6.39 -11.85
CA ASP A 965 -0.64 -6.20 -10.51
C ASP A 965 -0.16 -4.76 -10.30
N GLU A 966 0.49 -4.17 -11.30
CA GLU A 966 0.89 -2.77 -11.22
C GLU A 966 -0.33 -1.85 -11.11
N VAL A 967 -1.39 -2.07 -11.89
CA VAL A 967 -2.62 -1.28 -11.79
C VAL A 967 -3.27 -1.43 -10.41
N HIS A 968 -3.35 -2.65 -9.85
CA HIS A 968 -3.82 -2.87 -8.48
C HIS A 968 -2.91 -2.24 -7.43
N TYR A 969 -1.61 -2.21 -7.65
CA TYR A 969 -0.68 -1.53 -6.76
C TYR A 969 -0.95 -0.01 -6.75
N GLN A 970 -1.20 0.57 -7.92
CA GLN A 970 -1.53 2.00 -8.03
C GLN A 970 -2.91 2.34 -7.48
N LEU A 971 -3.88 1.44 -7.66
CA LEU A 971 -5.25 1.56 -7.22
C LEU A 971 -5.43 0.76 -5.93
N THR A 972 -5.21 1.40 -4.78
CA THR A 972 -5.39 0.82 -3.45
C THR A 972 -6.71 0.04 -3.31
N ASP A 973 -6.84 -0.82 -2.28
CA ASP A 973 -8.03 -1.67 -2.05
C ASP A 973 -9.37 -0.92 -2.08
N ARG A 974 -9.36 0.39 -1.90
CA ARG A 974 -10.52 1.29 -2.04
C ARG A 974 -11.21 1.23 -3.40
N TYR A 975 -10.53 0.81 -4.47
CA TYR A 975 -11.12 0.66 -5.81
C TYR A 975 -11.41 -0.80 -6.17
N ARG A 976 -11.08 -1.76 -5.30
CA ARG A 976 -11.40 -3.17 -5.53
C ARG A 976 -12.91 -3.38 -5.54
N ARG A 977 -13.32 -4.34 -6.35
CA ARG A 977 -14.68 -4.87 -6.31
C ARG A 977 -14.73 -5.91 -5.20
N TYR A 978 -15.37 -5.59 -4.08
CA TYR A 978 -15.75 -6.62 -3.13
C TYR A 978 -16.82 -7.50 -3.79
N PRO A 979 -16.68 -8.84 -3.76
CA PRO A 979 -17.74 -9.73 -4.21
C PRO A 979 -19.02 -9.39 -3.45
N ASP A 980 -20.15 -9.27 -4.14
CA ASP A 980 -21.44 -9.37 -3.47
C ASP A 980 -21.45 -10.72 -2.73
N VAL A 981 -21.43 -10.70 -1.40
CA VAL A 981 -21.44 -11.89 -0.53
C VAL A 981 -22.74 -12.71 -0.69
N ARG A 982 -23.63 -12.35 -1.62
CA ARG A 982 -24.98 -12.92 -1.79
C ARG A 982 -25.15 -14.04 -2.81
N ASN A 983 -24.10 -14.50 -3.49
CA ASN A 983 -24.21 -15.66 -4.41
C ASN A 983 -23.55 -16.96 -3.91
N ARG A 984 -23.52 -17.15 -2.59
CA ARG A 984 -23.42 -18.48 -1.97
C ARG A 984 -24.64 -18.71 -1.07
N GLN A 985 -25.78 -18.96 -1.69
CA GLN A 985 -26.85 -19.78 -1.13
C GLN A 985 -27.13 -20.92 -2.09
#